data_AF-Q1D7L7-F1
#
_entry.id   AF-Q1D7L7-F1
#
_cell.length_a   1.000
_cell.length_b   1.000
_cell.length_c   1.000
_cell.angle_alpha   90.00
_cell.angle_beta   90.00
_cell.angle_gamma   90.00
#
_symmetry.space_group_name_H-M   'P 1'
#
loop_
_entity.id
_entity.type
_entity.pdbx_description
1 polymer ?
#
loop_
_entity_poly.entity_id
_entity_poly.type
_entity_poly.pdbx_seq_one_letter_code
_entity_poly.pdbx_strand_id
1 'polypeptide(L)'
;MKSGEDVFGYVQRLRGAFDDTLYKQVLGAANTFKEGDALVGVAAADENSRANARRLLGHTRLEDVRRHPLHQDALHALSLEAEDSQAATLTADWTLGRLRKFLLESDEAAIHAIGPGLGSDTIGCVVKLMSDAELIALGSKVFNPLPGSKVGARGYMGARIQPNSPTDNVDDIRWQVFDGFSYAVGDVVLGCNPVSSTPESVAAIESALLEVLVTFGLTDVLPHCVLSHIDVQAEVERRQPGTTGVWFQSIAGSDSANATFDISVEKMLAYADGRTGPYGLYFETGQGADFTNGHGHGYDMVLHESRKYGFARALSQRVARARQGAAPWVHLNDVAGFIGPEVFRTREQLVRCCLEDIAMGKLHGLTIGLDICSTLHMDVSLDDLDWCIERIMPANPAYLMSLPTKNDPMLGYLTTGFQDHVRIREQFGYKVDDRMWAFFQRLGVIDAEGKPTRHFGDPVWVYLQYLRAKGDSRPEADIRADAEQQLSAIRARGVPMARGHGTHPWDLEPALDAELRRVYVDSKKSLWTELTPAFITAVPEGVRLVSKSQDRTEYILHPETGEQLDASSLEAVRAMRARHAGRYDVQLMVSDGLNALAIMDEGQLAPYLETLRAALIAAGYQPAPEHLVLTSGRVRAGYRVGEALYAGMEDAARHRGLIHVIGERPGTGHHTFSAYITAPSGAVWSQPGKVDHNITRVVSGVALTAYAPSLAAPETVRLLQQLAPRGG
;
A
#
# COMPACT_ATOMS: atom_id res chain seq x y z
N MET A 1 -21.22 33.75 -8.52
CA MET A 1 -20.27 34.19 -7.47
C MET A 1 -20.20 35.71 -7.45
N LYS A 2 -20.13 36.33 -6.28
CA LYS A 2 -19.86 37.78 -6.13
C LYS A 2 -18.35 38.06 -6.16
N SER A 3 -17.95 39.29 -6.48
CA SER A 3 -16.53 39.70 -6.44
C SER A 3 -16.02 39.67 -5.00
N GLY A 4 -14.82 39.12 -4.75
CA GLY A 4 -14.22 39.00 -3.42
C GLY A 4 -14.92 38.03 -2.46
N GLU A 5 -15.92 37.26 -2.93
CA GLU A 5 -16.62 36.27 -2.11
C GLU A 5 -15.68 35.10 -1.77
N ASP A 6 -15.72 34.66 -0.52
CA ASP A 6 -15.04 33.46 -0.01
C ASP A 6 -16.01 32.28 0.14
N VAL A 7 -15.51 31.12 0.56
CA VAL A 7 -16.34 29.91 0.67
C VAL A 7 -17.50 30.12 1.67
N PHE A 8 -17.24 30.75 2.82
CA PHE A 8 -18.25 30.98 3.85
C PHE A 8 -19.36 31.92 3.38
N GLY A 9 -19.00 33.04 2.75
CA GLY A 9 -19.95 33.97 2.15
C GLY A 9 -20.79 33.31 1.06
N TYR A 10 -20.18 32.43 0.24
CA TYR A 10 -20.88 31.65 -0.77
C TYR A 10 -21.91 30.69 -0.16
N VAL A 11 -21.50 29.91 0.84
CA VAL A 11 -22.37 28.97 1.57
C VAL A 11 -23.52 29.71 2.23
N GLN A 12 -23.21 30.75 3.00
CA GLN A 12 -24.19 31.59 3.69
C GLN A 12 -25.19 32.20 2.70
N ARG A 13 -24.75 32.65 1.52
CA ARG A 13 -25.65 33.22 0.51
C ARG A 13 -26.60 32.19 -0.10
N LEU A 14 -26.14 30.95 -0.33
CA LEU A 14 -26.95 29.91 -0.96
C LEU A 14 -27.89 29.19 0.01
N ARG A 15 -27.49 29.06 1.27
CA ARG A 15 -28.22 28.28 2.28
C ARG A 15 -28.85 29.13 3.38
N GLY A 16 -28.46 30.39 3.50
CA GLY A 16 -28.94 31.30 4.57
C GLY A 16 -28.30 31.03 5.94
N ALA A 17 -27.45 30.01 6.04
CA ALA A 17 -26.68 29.61 7.22
C ALA A 17 -25.42 28.85 6.76
N PHE A 18 -24.52 28.52 7.69
CA PHE A 18 -23.45 27.57 7.42
C PHE A 18 -24.06 26.18 7.14
N ASP A 19 -23.60 25.56 6.04
CA ASP A 19 -24.02 24.25 5.58
C ASP A 19 -22.74 23.43 5.34
N ASP A 20 -22.50 22.45 6.21
CA ASP A 20 -21.28 21.64 6.23
C ASP A 20 -21.11 20.84 4.93
N THR A 21 -22.20 20.29 4.39
CA THR A 21 -22.16 19.52 3.15
C THR A 21 -21.72 20.39 1.97
N LEU A 22 -22.32 21.58 1.82
CA LEU A 22 -21.95 22.50 0.75
C LEU A 22 -20.53 23.05 0.93
N TYR A 23 -20.10 23.31 2.18
CA TYR A 23 -18.72 23.69 2.49
C TYR A 23 -17.73 22.65 1.97
N LYS A 24 -17.91 21.38 2.35
CA LYS A 24 -17.08 20.25 1.90
C LYS A 24 -17.10 20.07 0.39
N GLN A 25 -18.28 20.18 -0.23
CA GLN A 25 -18.42 20.11 -1.69
C GLN A 25 -17.63 21.22 -2.40
N VAL A 26 -17.63 22.46 -1.88
CA VAL A 26 -16.84 23.55 -2.48
C VAL A 26 -15.35 23.29 -2.32
N LEU A 27 -14.89 22.76 -1.19
CA LEU A 27 -13.47 22.41 -1.00
C LEU A 27 -13.03 21.26 -1.92
N GLY A 28 -13.86 20.22 -2.06
CA GLY A 28 -13.60 19.10 -2.98
C GLY A 28 -13.62 19.54 -4.44
N ALA A 29 -14.55 20.42 -4.81
CA ALA A 29 -14.64 20.95 -6.16
C ALA A 29 -13.42 21.79 -6.56
N ALA A 30 -12.58 22.24 -5.63
CA ALA A 30 -11.34 22.93 -5.95
C ALA A 30 -10.22 21.99 -6.43
N ASN A 31 -10.32 20.67 -6.20
CA ASN A 31 -9.32 19.69 -6.64
C ASN A 31 -9.25 19.62 -8.17
N THR A 32 -8.07 19.27 -8.69
CA THR A 32 -7.98 18.68 -10.03
C THR A 32 -8.72 17.33 -10.02
N PHE A 33 -9.40 17.01 -11.12
CA PHE A 33 -10.30 15.84 -11.18
C PHE A 33 -9.57 14.52 -10.88
N LYS A 34 -10.18 13.70 -10.01
CA LYS A 34 -9.79 12.32 -9.65
C LYS A 34 -11.06 11.48 -9.53
N GLU A 35 -10.94 10.18 -9.81
CA GLU A 35 -12.09 9.26 -9.75
C GLU A 35 -12.63 9.14 -8.33
N GLY A 36 -11.76 9.01 -7.33
CA GLY A 36 -12.20 8.87 -5.94
C GLY A 36 -13.01 10.07 -5.43
N ASP A 37 -12.62 11.30 -5.82
CA ASP A 37 -13.38 12.51 -5.45
C ASP A 37 -14.76 12.56 -6.13
N ALA A 38 -14.88 11.97 -7.34
CA ALA A 38 -16.16 11.85 -8.04
C ALA A 38 -17.06 10.79 -7.38
N LEU A 39 -16.49 9.65 -6.97
CA LEU A 39 -17.21 8.61 -6.22
C LEU A 39 -17.71 9.11 -4.86
N VAL A 40 -16.92 9.94 -4.17
CA VAL A 40 -17.33 10.60 -2.91
C VAL A 40 -18.40 11.68 -3.16
N GLY A 41 -18.58 12.13 -4.41
CA GLY A 41 -19.60 13.12 -4.79
C GLY A 41 -19.19 14.57 -4.54
N VAL A 42 -17.88 14.85 -4.50
CA VAL A 42 -17.32 16.18 -4.19
C VAL A 42 -16.51 16.79 -5.33
N ALA A 43 -16.27 16.04 -6.41
CA ALA A 43 -15.63 16.58 -7.61
C ALA A 43 -16.46 17.70 -8.27
N ALA A 44 -15.78 18.68 -8.85
CA ALA A 44 -16.44 19.71 -9.65
C ALA A 44 -17.12 19.10 -10.89
N ALA A 45 -18.32 19.59 -11.21
CA ALA A 45 -19.06 19.17 -12.40
C ALA A 45 -18.34 19.50 -13.72
N ASP A 46 -17.57 20.59 -13.75
CA ASP A 46 -16.79 21.04 -14.89
C ASP A 46 -15.64 21.98 -14.46
N GLU A 47 -14.78 22.37 -15.41
CA GLU A 47 -13.66 23.27 -15.16
C GLU A 47 -14.09 24.67 -14.71
N ASN A 48 -15.26 25.15 -15.14
CA ASN A 48 -15.79 26.46 -14.69
C ASN A 48 -16.16 26.42 -13.21
N SER A 49 -16.78 25.34 -12.77
CA SER A 49 -17.13 25.08 -11.38
C SER A 49 -15.88 24.93 -10.52
N ARG A 50 -14.85 24.23 -11.02
CA ARG A 50 -13.53 24.10 -10.37
C ARG A 50 -12.84 25.45 -10.21
N ALA A 51 -12.80 26.26 -11.27
CA ALA A 51 -12.22 27.59 -11.24
C ALA A 51 -12.95 28.52 -10.26
N ASN A 52 -14.28 28.43 -10.19
CA ASN A 52 -15.07 29.16 -9.21
C ASN A 52 -14.78 28.70 -7.78
N ALA A 53 -14.71 27.40 -7.52
CA ALA A 53 -14.34 26.84 -6.21
C ALA A 53 -12.95 27.30 -5.78
N ARG A 54 -11.94 27.24 -6.66
CA ARG A 54 -10.59 27.74 -6.40
C ARG A 54 -10.55 29.23 -6.08
N ARG A 55 -11.36 30.05 -6.74
CA ARG A 55 -11.44 31.50 -6.47
C ARG A 55 -12.09 31.79 -5.11
N LEU A 56 -13.18 31.09 -4.74
CA LEU A 56 -13.76 31.19 -3.40
C LEU A 56 -12.73 30.78 -2.33
N LEU A 57 -12.07 29.65 -2.56
CA LEU A 57 -11.07 29.11 -1.65
C LEU A 57 -9.88 30.06 -1.48
N GLY A 58 -9.39 30.67 -2.57
CA GLY A 58 -8.31 31.66 -2.53
C GLY A 58 -8.61 32.92 -1.72
N HIS A 59 -9.88 33.34 -1.61
CA HIS A 59 -10.28 34.47 -0.76
C HIS A 59 -10.55 34.08 0.70
N THR A 60 -10.61 32.78 1.00
CA THR A 60 -10.92 32.28 2.35
C THR A 60 -9.74 32.49 3.29
N ARG A 61 -10.00 32.98 4.51
CA ARG A 61 -8.95 33.18 5.53
C ARG A 61 -8.52 31.86 6.15
N LEU A 62 -7.24 31.76 6.50
CA LEU A 62 -6.69 30.57 7.17
C LEU A 62 -7.41 30.30 8.51
N GLU A 63 -7.64 31.36 9.28
CA GLU A 63 -8.35 31.28 10.56
C GLU A 63 -9.79 30.76 10.41
N ASP A 64 -10.48 31.09 9.31
CA ASP A 64 -11.86 30.63 9.11
C ASP A 64 -11.89 29.13 8.79
N VAL A 65 -10.92 28.62 8.02
CA VAL A 65 -10.72 27.18 7.81
C VAL A 65 -10.40 26.48 9.13
N ARG A 66 -9.48 27.03 9.92
CA ARG A 66 -9.11 26.49 11.25
C ARG A 66 -10.31 26.38 12.20
N ARG A 67 -11.20 27.37 12.20
CA ARG A 67 -12.39 27.41 13.08
C ARG A 67 -13.51 26.49 12.61
N HIS A 68 -13.49 26.05 11.35
CA HIS A 68 -14.50 25.17 10.76
C HIS A 68 -13.80 23.93 10.17
N PRO A 69 -13.23 23.07 11.03
CA PRO A 69 -12.55 21.86 10.58
C PRO A 69 -13.54 20.91 9.90
N LEU A 70 -13.05 20.16 8.92
CA LEU A 70 -13.89 19.26 8.11
C LEU A 70 -14.42 18.07 8.91
N HIS A 71 -13.64 17.64 9.89
CA HIS A 71 -13.93 16.53 10.77
C HIS A 71 -13.26 16.75 12.12
N GLN A 72 -14.06 16.64 13.18
CA GLN A 72 -13.61 16.77 14.57
C GLN A 72 -13.56 15.39 15.22
N ASP A 73 -12.34 14.95 15.49
CA ASP A 73 -12.00 13.67 16.12
C ASP A 73 -10.71 13.82 16.95
N ALA A 74 -10.24 12.74 17.59
CA ALA A 74 -9.02 12.80 18.41
C ALA A 74 -7.78 13.10 17.56
N LEU A 75 -7.72 12.63 16.31
CA LEU A 75 -6.66 12.97 15.36
C LEU A 75 -6.60 14.48 15.08
N HIS A 76 -7.74 15.12 14.87
CA HIS A 76 -7.81 16.58 14.71
C HIS A 76 -7.34 17.32 15.98
N ALA A 77 -7.79 16.88 17.16
CA ALA A 77 -7.35 17.48 18.43
C ALA A 77 -5.82 17.37 18.61
N LEU A 78 -5.24 16.19 18.36
CA LEU A 78 -3.80 15.96 18.39
C LEU A 78 -3.06 16.84 17.36
N SER A 79 -3.61 16.99 16.16
CA SER A 79 -3.01 17.82 15.11
C SER A 79 -2.92 19.29 15.54
N LEU A 80 -3.95 19.82 16.22
CA LEU A 80 -3.94 21.18 16.77
C LEU A 80 -2.92 21.34 17.92
N GLU A 81 -2.77 20.32 18.77
CA GLU A 81 -1.77 20.32 19.85
C GLU A 81 -0.32 20.28 19.33
N ALA A 82 -0.11 19.70 18.15
CA ALA A 82 1.19 19.60 17.50
C ALA A 82 1.61 20.87 16.73
N GLU A 83 0.71 21.83 16.56
CA GLU A 83 1.00 23.08 15.87
C GLU A 83 1.76 24.08 16.76
N ASP A 84 2.69 24.82 16.16
CA ASP A 84 3.38 25.91 16.83
C ASP A 84 2.50 27.17 16.83
N SER A 85 1.94 27.48 18.01
CA SER A 85 1.11 28.67 18.21
C SER A 85 1.81 29.99 17.87
N GLN A 86 3.13 30.11 18.04
CA GLN A 86 3.87 31.33 17.68
C GLN A 86 3.98 31.45 16.16
N ALA A 87 4.33 30.36 15.47
CA ALA A 87 4.37 30.35 14.01
C ALA A 87 2.99 30.63 13.39
N ALA A 88 1.91 30.13 14.01
CA ALA A 88 0.54 30.38 13.56
C ALA A 88 0.16 31.87 13.59
N THR A 89 0.72 32.67 14.51
CA THR A 89 0.45 34.12 14.54
C THR A 89 0.97 34.87 13.32
N LEU A 90 2.01 34.34 12.64
CA LEU A 90 2.62 34.96 11.46
C LEU A 90 1.68 35.00 10.25
N THR A 91 0.66 34.12 10.23
CA THR A 91 -0.25 33.94 9.10
C THR A 91 -1.73 34.17 9.46
N ALA A 92 -2.03 34.66 10.67
CA ALA A 92 -3.39 34.77 11.20
C ALA A 92 -4.36 35.66 10.38
N ASP A 93 -3.84 36.68 9.69
CA ASP A 93 -4.60 37.58 8.82
C ASP A 93 -4.58 37.16 7.34
N TRP A 94 -3.97 36.01 7.00
CA TRP A 94 -3.78 35.60 5.61
C TRP A 94 -5.00 34.89 5.05
N THR A 95 -5.13 34.98 3.73
CA THR A 95 -5.98 34.10 2.93
C THR A 95 -5.17 32.96 2.34
N LEU A 96 -5.85 31.90 1.91
CA LEU A 96 -5.19 30.81 1.16
C LEU A 96 -4.51 31.31 -0.11
N GLY A 97 -5.07 32.33 -0.78
CA GLY A 97 -4.44 32.97 -1.93
C GLY A 97 -3.15 33.70 -1.57
N ARG A 98 -3.11 34.40 -0.42
CA ARG A 98 -1.88 35.03 0.11
C ARG A 98 -0.85 33.97 0.50
N LEU A 99 -1.26 32.90 1.15
CA LEU A 99 -0.38 31.78 1.52
C LEU A 99 0.24 31.14 0.27
N ARG A 100 -0.57 30.79 -0.74
CA ARG A 100 -0.08 30.27 -2.03
C ARG A 100 0.98 31.18 -2.64
N LYS A 101 0.70 32.49 -2.72
CA LYS A 101 1.65 33.47 -3.25
C LYS A 101 2.96 33.48 -2.46
N PHE A 102 2.87 33.52 -1.13
CA PHE A 102 4.03 33.48 -0.24
C PHE A 102 4.89 32.23 -0.45
N LEU A 103 4.28 31.04 -0.54
CA LEU A 103 4.99 29.78 -0.77
C LEU A 103 5.75 29.76 -2.11
N LEU A 104 5.17 30.38 -3.14
CA LEU A 104 5.80 30.44 -4.48
C LEU A 104 6.91 31.49 -4.57
N GLU A 105 6.79 32.61 -3.87
CA GLU A 105 7.72 33.74 -3.98
C GLU A 105 8.84 33.76 -2.93
N SER A 106 8.60 33.19 -1.74
CA SER A 106 9.56 33.25 -0.63
C SER A 106 10.62 32.16 -0.71
N ASP A 107 11.72 32.33 0.02
CA ASP A 107 12.77 31.32 0.15
C ASP A 107 12.41 30.21 1.14
N GLU A 108 13.25 29.17 1.18
CA GLU A 108 13.06 27.99 2.03
C GLU A 108 13.01 28.34 3.53
N ALA A 109 13.85 29.29 3.99
CA ALA A 109 13.91 29.69 5.39
C ALA A 109 12.61 30.38 5.85
N ALA A 110 12.07 31.27 5.03
CA ALA A 110 10.80 31.94 5.30
C ALA A 110 9.61 30.96 5.33
N ILE A 111 9.63 29.92 4.48
CA ILE A 111 8.61 28.86 4.49
C ILE A 111 8.72 28.02 5.76
N HIS A 112 9.93 27.62 6.17
CA HIS A 112 10.16 26.89 7.42
C HIS A 112 9.72 27.69 8.66
N ALA A 113 9.77 29.02 8.62
CA ALA A 113 9.32 29.85 9.73
C ALA A 113 7.79 29.78 9.98
N ILE A 114 6.98 29.58 8.94
CA ILE A 114 5.51 29.51 9.07
C ILE A 114 4.98 28.08 9.11
N GLY A 115 5.68 27.11 8.50
CA GLY A 115 5.24 25.72 8.35
C GLY A 115 4.73 25.06 9.64
N PRO A 116 5.45 25.17 10.77
CA PRO A 116 5.01 24.60 12.05
C PRO A 116 3.66 25.11 12.55
N GLY A 117 3.22 26.31 12.13
CA GLY A 117 1.94 26.90 12.51
C GLY A 117 0.80 26.63 11.52
N LEU A 118 1.06 25.91 10.42
CA LEU A 118 0.04 25.56 9.43
C LEU A 118 -0.63 24.23 9.80
N GLY A 119 -1.96 24.25 9.89
CA GLY A 119 -2.76 23.04 10.09
C GLY A 119 -3.00 22.25 8.80
N SER A 120 -3.32 20.97 8.94
CA SER A 120 -3.52 20.05 7.81
C SER A 120 -4.61 20.51 6.85
N ASP A 121 -5.75 21.00 7.34
CA ASP A 121 -6.83 21.51 6.47
C ASP A 121 -6.36 22.72 5.65
N THR A 122 -5.49 23.57 6.21
CA THR A 122 -4.88 24.72 5.49
C THR A 122 -3.91 24.24 4.42
N ILE A 123 -3.02 23.31 4.75
CA ILE A 123 -2.03 22.75 3.81
C ILE A 123 -2.76 22.01 2.67
N GLY A 124 -3.72 21.16 3.01
CA GLY A 124 -4.54 20.44 2.05
C GLY A 124 -5.37 21.37 1.16
N CYS A 125 -5.83 22.52 1.65
CA CYS A 125 -6.51 23.52 0.83
C CYS A 125 -5.57 24.28 -0.12
N VAL A 126 -4.37 24.66 0.33
CA VAL A 126 -3.49 25.53 -0.47
C VAL A 126 -2.93 24.81 -1.70
N VAL A 127 -2.65 23.50 -1.60
CA VAL A 127 -2.14 22.70 -2.74
C VAL A 127 -3.16 22.56 -3.86
N LYS A 128 -4.47 22.61 -3.55
CA LYS A 128 -5.56 22.59 -4.55
C LYS A 128 -5.55 23.82 -5.45
N LEU A 129 -5.00 24.92 -4.96
CA LEU A 129 -4.90 26.18 -5.69
C LEU A 129 -3.66 26.22 -6.60
N MET A 130 -2.79 25.22 -6.54
CA MET A 130 -1.54 25.17 -7.31
C MET A 130 -1.70 24.29 -8.55
N SER A 131 -1.15 24.77 -9.66
CA SER A 131 -0.89 23.94 -10.85
C SER A 131 0.25 22.96 -10.59
N ASP A 132 0.43 21.96 -11.45
CA ASP A 132 1.52 20.99 -11.31
C ASP A 132 2.90 21.66 -11.35
N ALA A 133 3.07 22.69 -12.19
CA ALA A 133 4.29 23.49 -12.24
C ALA A 133 4.57 24.22 -10.92
N GLU A 134 3.53 24.70 -10.25
CA GLU A 134 3.63 25.38 -8.95
C GLU A 134 3.91 24.40 -7.81
N LEU A 135 3.31 23.19 -7.85
CA LEU A 135 3.64 22.11 -6.93
C LEU A 135 5.09 21.66 -7.10
N ILE A 136 5.59 21.53 -8.33
CA ILE A 136 7.01 21.27 -8.63
C ILE A 136 7.89 22.42 -8.11
N ALA A 137 7.50 23.67 -8.32
CA ALA A 137 8.27 24.82 -7.85
C ALA A 137 8.37 24.87 -6.32
N LEU A 138 7.32 24.47 -5.60
CA LEU A 138 7.33 24.33 -4.15
C LEU A 138 8.17 23.13 -3.69
N GLY A 139 7.93 21.95 -4.28
CA GLY A 139 8.66 20.72 -3.96
C GLY A 139 10.16 20.84 -4.21
N SER A 140 10.57 21.48 -5.30
CA SER A 140 11.97 21.76 -5.59
C SER A 140 12.59 22.85 -4.71
N LYS A 141 11.83 23.46 -3.79
CA LYS A 141 12.29 24.53 -2.91
C LYS A 141 12.44 24.11 -1.46
N VAL A 142 11.53 23.30 -0.92
CA VAL A 142 11.46 22.94 0.50
C VAL A 142 12.03 21.54 0.73
N PHE A 143 12.94 21.38 1.70
CA PHE A 143 13.59 20.10 2.00
C PHE A 143 13.71 19.86 3.51
N ASN A 144 13.30 18.66 3.94
CA ASN A 144 13.37 18.20 5.32
C ASN A 144 14.24 16.93 5.34
N PRO A 145 15.58 17.02 5.42
CA PRO A 145 16.43 15.84 5.40
C PRO A 145 16.36 15.06 6.71
N LEU A 146 16.55 13.75 6.66
CA LEU A 146 16.68 12.93 7.86
C LEU A 146 17.93 13.35 8.67
N PRO A 147 17.85 13.34 10.01
CA PRO A 147 18.94 13.83 10.86
C PRO A 147 20.25 13.06 10.66
N GLY A 148 21.33 13.76 10.34
CA GLY A 148 22.66 13.13 10.16
C GLY A 148 22.84 12.40 8.82
N SER A 149 21.91 12.55 7.87
CA SER A 149 22.01 12.02 6.52
C SER A 149 21.73 13.10 5.45
N LYS A 150 21.80 12.70 4.18
CA LYS A 150 21.37 13.48 3.02
C LYS A 150 20.05 12.96 2.42
N VAL A 151 19.44 11.93 3.00
CA VAL A 151 18.12 11.46 2.57
C VAL A 151 17.11 12.58 2.76
N GLY A 152 16.43 12.98 1.68
CA GLY A 152 15.51 14.12 1.69
C GLY A 152 16.14 15.49 1.52
N ALA A 153 17.47 15.58 1.34
CA ALA A 153 18.14 16.83 1.00
C ALA A 153 18.00 17.15 -0.50
N ARG A 154 18.11 18.44 -0.84
CA ARG A 154 18.12 18.91 -2.22
C ARG A 154 19.19 18.19 -3.06
N GLY A 155 18.77 17.62 -4.19
CA GLY A 155 19.65 16.91 -5.12
C GLY A 155 19.97 15.47 -4.71
N TYR A 156 19.32 14.94 -3.68
CA TYR A 156 19.45 13.54 -3.27
C TYR A 156 18.14 12.80 -3.55
N MET A 157 18.24 11.58 -4.06
CA MET A 157 17.10 10.71 -4.38
C MET A 157 17.38 9.32 -3.83
N GLY A 158 16.82 9.03 -2.66
CA GLY A 158 17.03 7.77 -1.96
C GLY A 158 16.17 6.63 -2.53
N ALA A 159 16.50 5.41 -2.13
CA ALA A 159 15.72 4.22 -2.43
C ALA A 159 15.46 3.38 -1.17
N ARG A 160 14.20 3.01 -0.95
CA ARG A 160 13.83 1.91 -0.05
C ARG A 160 13.95 0.60 -0.84
N ILE A 161 14.76 -0.35 -0.39
CA ILE A 161 14.68 -1.72 -0.94
C ILE A 161 13.46 -2.39 -0.33
N GLN A 162 12.63 -2.98 -1.18
CA GLN A 162 11.45 -3.76 -0.79
C GLN A 162 11.66 -5.25 -1.11
N PRO A 163 12.41 -5.99 -0.29
CA PRO A 163 12.80 -7.36 -0.62
C PRO A 163 11.68 -8.34 -0.27
N ASN A 164 10.54 -8.26 -0.96
CA ASN A 164 9.36 -9.09 -0.67
C ASN A 164 9.55 -10.53 -1.16
N SER A 165 9.18 -11.51 -0.35
CA SER A 165 9.18 -12.93 -0.73
C SER A 165 7.74 -13.46 -0.72
N PRO A 166 7.29 -14.15 -1.79
CA PRO A 166 5.97 -14.80 -1.81
C PRO A 166 5.74 -15.83 -0.69
N THR A 167 6.81 -16.24 0.00
CA THR A 167 6.78 -17.24 1.07
C THR A 167 7.51 -16.82 2.35
N ASP A 168 7.84 -15.54 2.51
CA ASP A 168 8.68 -15.03 3.62
C ASP A 168 10.05 -15.73 3.75
N ASN A 169 10.59 -16.26 2.65
CA ASN A 169 11.85 -16.97 2.70
C ASN A 169 13.02 -15.98 2.86
N VAL A 170 13.73 -16.10 3.98
CA VAL A 170 14.82 -15.17 4.34
C VAL A 170 15.96 -15.12 3.32
N ASP A 171 16.17 -16.16 2.51
CA ASP A 171 17.18 -16.14 1.45
C ASP A 171 16.71 -15.30 0.25
N ASP A 172 15.44 -15.40 -0.15
CA ASP A 172 14.86 -14.52 -1.18
C ASP A 172 15.02 -13.04 -0.77
N ILE A 173 14.74 -12.76 0.50
CA ILE A 173 14.78 -11.42 1.08
C ILE A 173 16.23 -10.90 1.06
N ARG A 174 17.17 -11.70 1.58
CA ARG A 174 18.59 -11.33 1.65
C ARG A 174 19.18 -11.10 0.25
N TRP A 175 18.87 -11.96 -0.71
CA TRP A 175 19.40 -11.83 -2.07
C TRP A 175 18.87 -10.60 -2.80
N GLN A 176 17.61 -10.21 -2.60
CA GLN A 176 17.09 -8.96 -3.15
C GLN A 176 17.80 -7.71 -2.58
N VAL A 177 18.27 -7.77 -1.33
CA VAL A 177 19.13 -6.70 -0.78
C VAL A 177 20.49 -6.67 -1.48
N PHE A 178 21.11 -7.84 -1.70
CA PHE A 178 22.38 -7.93 -2.43
C PHE A 178 22.26 -7.42 -3.87
N ASP A 179 21.12 -7.70 -4.50
CA ASP A 179 20.76 -7.22 -5.82
C ASP A 179 20.70 -5.69 -5.86
N GLY A 180 19.90 -5.05 -5.00
CA GLY A 180 19.82 -3.59 -4.92
C GLY A 180 21.19 -2.94 -4.66
N PHE A 181 21.97 -3.50 -3.73
CA PHE A 181 23.32 -3.01 -3.45
C PHE A 181 24.27 -3.15 -4.65
N SER A 182 24.08 -4.15 -5.51
CA SER A 182 24.88 -4.32 -6.72
C SER A 182 24.69 -3.20 -7.75
N TYR A 183 23.53 -2.52 -7.71
CA TYR A 183 23.21 -1.35 -8.53
C TYR A 183 23.43 0.00 -7.80
N ALA A 184 24.07 0.00 -6.63
CA ALA A 184 24.18 1.17 -5.75
C ALA A 184 22.82 1.79 -5.37
N VAL A 185 21.83 0.93 -5.12
CA VAL A 185 20.47 1.28 -4.69
C VAL A 185 20.25 0.76 -3.26
N GLY A 186 19.51 1.51 -2.43
CA GLY A 186 19.11 1.08 -1.08
C GLY A 186 19.76 1.86 0.06
N ASP A 187 19.53 3.16 0.11
CA ASP A 187 20.17 4.09 1.04
C ASP A 187 19.22 4.74 2.07
N VAL A 188 17.97 4.25 2.14
CA VAL A 188 16.92 4.81 3.03
C VAL A 188 16.55 3.83 4.13
N VAL A 189 16.02 2.68 3.75
CA VAL A 189 15.58 1.60 4.65
C VAL A 189 15.51 0.29 3.87
N LEU A 190 15.87 -0.82 4.52
CA LEU A 190 15.53 -2.17 4.05
C LEU A 190 14.15 -2.55 4.60
N GLY A 191 13.10 -2.43 3.78
CA GLY A 191 11.71 -2.53 4.24
C GLY A 191 10.94 -3.68 3.59
N CYS A 192 10.77 -4.81 4.28
CA CYS A 192 10.09 -6.01 3.77
C CYS A 192 8.63 -6.07 4.21
N ASN A 193 7.69 -6.29 3.28
CA ASN A 193 6.30 -6.59 3.59
C ASN A 193 6.17 -8.11 3.79
N PRO A 194 5.77 -8.60 4.98
CA PRO A 194 5.65 -10.03 5.22
C PRO A 194 4.31 -10.58 4.71
N VAL A 195 4.31 -11.83 4.22
CA VAL A 195 3.10 -12.63 3.96
C VAL A 195 2.44 -13.02 5.29
N SER A 196 3.24 -13.47 6.25
CA SER A 196 2.82 -13.93 7.57
C SER A 196 3.07 -12.87 8.63
N SER A 197 2.01 -12.38 9.24
CA SER A 197 2.08 -11.42 10.36
C SER A 197 2.26 -12.12 11.73
N THR A 198 2.83 -13.33 11.77
CA THR A 198 3.17 -13.97 13.05
C THR A 198 4.45 -13.36 13.63
N PRO A 199 4.56 -13.17 14.95
CA PRO A 199 5.80 -12.66 15.57
C PRO A 199 7.03 -13.48 15.20
N GLU A 200 6.90 -14.79 15.01
CA GLU A 200 8.01 -15.68 14.63
C GLU A 200 8.50 -15.41 13.20
N SER A 201 7.59 -15.23 12.23
CA SER A 201 7.96 -14.86 10.85
C SER A 201 8.62 -13.49 10.81
N VAL A 202 8.00 -12.50 11.46
CA VAL A 202 8.51 -11.13 11.53
C VAL A 202 9.90 -11.09 12.17
N ALA A 203 10.12 -11.80 13.28
CA ALA A 203 11.44 -11.86 13.93
C ALA A 203 12.51 -12.51 13.04
N ALA A 204 12.16 -13.53 12.25
CA ALA A 204 13.11 -14.17 11.34
C ALA A 204 13.55 -13.22 10.22
N ILE A 205 12.61 -12.45 9.65
CA ILE A 205 12.91 -11.46 8.61
C ILE A 205 13.72 -10.29 9.19
N GLU A 206 13.30 -9.73 10.34
CA GLU A 206 14.04 -8.67 11.05
C GLU A 206 15.50 -9.09 11.29
N SER A 207 15.70 -10.33 11.79
CA SER A 207 17.03 -10.87 12.04
C SER A 207 17.87 -11.01 10.76
N ALA A 208 17.27 -11.46 9.66
CA ALA A 208 17.96 -11.63 8.39
C ALA A 208 18.41 -10.28 7.79
N LEU A 209 17.57 -9.24 7.88
CA LEU A 209 17.92 -7.90 7.44
C LEU A 209 19.00 -7.28 8.34
N LEU A 210 18.86 -7.40 9.66
CA LEU A 210 19.85 -6.93 10.63
C LEU A 210 21.21 -7.61 10.43
N GLU A 211 21.23 -8.91 10.12
CA GLU A 211 22.47 -9.64 9.85
C GLU A 211 23.26 -9.04 8.67
N VAL A 212 22.57 -8.63 7.60
CA VAL A 212 23.21 -7.94 6.46
C VAL A 212 23.83 -6.63 6.92
N LEU A 213 23.08 -5.82 7.67
CA LEU A 213 23.54 -4.52 8.17
C LEU A 213 24.74 -4.66 9.11
N VAL A 214 24.70 -5.60 10.06
CA VAL A 214 25.81 -5.87 10.98
C VAL A 214 27.04 -6.34 10.22
N THR A 215 26.87 -7.27 9.28
CA THR A 215 27.98 -7.85 8.52
C THR A 215 28.74 -6.78 7.71
N PHE A 216 28.02 -5.82 7.14
CA PHE A 216 28.61 -4.72 6.36
C PHE A 216 28.94 -3.47 7.19
N GLY A 217 28.67 -3.46 8.49
CA GLY A 217 28.91 -2.31 9.37
C GLY A 217 28.02 -1.10 9.04
N LEU A 218 26.75 -1.33 8.72
CA LEU A 218 25.78 -0.31 8.28
C LEU A 218 24.72 0.05 9.35
N THR A 219 24.81 -0.51 10.56
CA THR A 219 23.79 -0.36 11.61
C THR A 219 23.55 1.07 12.10
N ASP A 220 24.48 2.00 11.84
CA ASP A 220 24.35 3.43 12.17
C ASP A 220 24.00 4.29 10.93
N VAL A 221 23.87 3.66 9.76
CA VAL A 221 23.70 4.32 8.46
C VAL A 221 22.33 4.01 7.85
N LEU A 222 21.90 2.75 7.96
CA LEU A 222 20.73 2.23 7.25
C LEU A 222 19.85 1.43 8.22
N PRO A 223 18.58 1.82 8.46
CA PRO A 223 17.62 1.01 9.20
C PRO A 223 17.08 -0.14 8.36
N HIS A 224 16.48 -1.10 9.05
CA HIS A 224 15.61 -2.12 8.50
C HIS A 224 14.21 -2.04 9.13
N CYS A 225 13.24 -2.70 8.49
CA CYS A 225 11.87 -2.78 8.98
C CYS A 225 11.13 -3.94 8.30
N VAL A 226 10.34 -4.67 9.08
CA VAL A 226 9.30 -5.56 8.58
C VAL A 226 7.94 -4.89 8.74
N LEU A 227 7.29 -4.58 7.63
CA LEU A 227 6.05 -3.80 7.53
C LEU A 227 4.81 -4.61 7.96
N SER A 228 4.85 -5.15 9.18
CA SER A 228 3.71 -5.81 9.85
C SER A 228 2.95 -4.81 10.73
N HIS A 229 1.80 -5.21 11.27
CA HIS A 229 1.08 -4.39 12.24
C HIS A 229 1.99 -4.01 13.43
N ILE A 230 1.92 -2.77 13.92
CA ILE A 230 2.85 -2.24 14.94
C ILE A 230 2.91 -3.09 16.22
N ASP A 231 1.79 -3.68 16.64
CA ASP A 231 1.73 -4.59 17.80
C ASP A 231 2.63 -5.82 17.64
N VAL A 232 2.73 -6.35 16.42
CA VAL A 232 3.56 -7.52 16.12
C VAL A 232 5.04 -7.12 16.20
N GLN A 233 5.41 -5.96 15.65
CA GLN A 233 6.77 -5.44 15.75
C GLN A 233 7.16 -5.16 17.21
N ALA A 234 6.24 -4.59 17.99
CA ALA A 234 6.43 -4.36 19.42
C ALA A 234 6.58 -5.67 20.22
N GLU A 235 5.82 -6.69 19.86
CA GLU A 235 5.96 -8.03 20.42
C GLU A 235 7.34 -8.63 20.11
N VAL A 236 7.79 -8.51 18.86
CA VAL A 236 9.10 -8.99 18.41
C VAL A 236 10.22 -8.31 19.19
N GLU A 237 10.21 -6.98 19.30
CA GLU A 237 11.19 -6.24 20.09
C GLU A 237 11.18 -6.64 21.57
N ARG A 238 10.00 -6.90 22.16
CA ARG A 238 9.92 -7.37 23.55
C ARG A 238 10.54 -8.76 23.72
N ARG A 239 10.37 -9.65 22.75
CA ARG A 239 10.95 -11.01 22.76
C ARG A 239 12.44 -11.01 22.42
N GLN A 240 12.87 -10.11 21.56
CA GLN A 240 14.23 -9.99 21.04
C GLN A 240 14.65 -8.50 21.02
N PRO A 241 15.05 -7.94 22.18
CA PRO A 241 15.39 -6.52 22.26
C PRO A 241 16.56 -6.13 21.37
N GLY A 242 16.43 -4.99 20.68
CA GLY A 242 17.44 -4.44 19.78
C GLY A 242 17.50 -5.08 18.40
N THR A 243 16.56 -5.98 18.05
CA THR A 243 16.54 -6.61 16.72
C THR A 243 15.68 -5.86 15.71
N THR A 244 14.79 -4.95 16.15
CA THR A 244 13.96 -4.16 15.24
C THR A 244 14.60 -2.81 14.90
N GLY A 245 14.44 -2.36 13.65
CA GLY A 245 14.86 -1.03 13.20
C GLY A 245 13.81 0.04 13.46
N VAL A 246 13.24 0.63 12.40
CA VAL A 246 12.07 1.52 12.52
C VAL A 246 10.79 0.71 12.62
N TRP A 247 9.78 1.21 13.33
CA TRP A 247 8.49 0.53 13.43
C TRP A 247 7.47 1.08 12.45
N PHE A 248 6.96 0.19 11.60
CA PHE A 248 5.98 0.52 10.58
C PHE A 248 4.55 0.59 11.10
N GLN A 249 3.73 1.46 10.52
CA GLN A 249 2.27 1.38 10.59
C GLN A 249 1.62 2.13 9.42
N SER A 250 0.66 1.51 8.74
CA SER A 250 -0.27 2.24 7.86
C SER A 250 -1.20 3.12 8.69
N ILE A 251 -1.37 4.38 8.32
CA ILE A 251 -2.20 5.36 9.04
C ILE A 251 -3.27 5.98 8.13
N ALA A 252 -4.38 6.41 8.73
CA ALA A 252 -5.50 7.06 8.07
C ALA A 252 -5.77 8.47 8.62
N GLY A 253 -6.59 9.24 7.90
CA GLY A 253 -6.90 10.65 8.17
C GLY A 253 -8.02 10.88 9.19
N SER A 254 -8.62 9.82 9.74
CA SER A 254 -9.64 9.92 10.81
C SER A 254 -9.55 8.78 11.81
N ASP A 255 -10.07 8.99 13.02
CA ASP A 255 -10.14 7.97 14.07
C ASP A 255 -10.88 6.71 13.59
N SER A 256 -11.99 6.88 12.88
CA SER A 256 -12.81 5.76 12.40
C SER A 256 -12.11 4.94 11.32
N ALA A 257 -11.35 5.59 10.43
CA ALA A 257 -10.53 4.90 9.44
C ALA A 257 -9.34 4.17 10.07
N ASN A 258 -8.68 4.80 11.05
CA ASN A 258 -7.60 4.19 11.82
C ASN A 258 -8.06 2.95 12.59
N ALA A 259 -9.30 2.93 13.09
CA ALA A 259 -9.87 1.75 13.74
C ALA A 259 -10.00 0.53 12.81
N THR A 260 -10.13 0.72 11.49
CA THR A 260 -10.09 -0.38 10.51
C THR A 260 -8.73 -1.08 10.48
N PHE A 261 -7.66 -0.35 10.83
CA PHE A 261 -6.30 -0.87 10.96
C PHE A 261 -5.97 -1.31 12.39
N ASP A 262 -6.95 -1.39 13.29
CA ASP A 262 -6.76 -1.70 14.72
C ASP A 262 -5.80 -0.74 15.45
N ILE A 263 -5.82 0.55 15.07
CA ILE A 263 -5.03 1.60 15.74
C ILE A 263 -5.90 2.75 16.23
N SER A 264 -5.43 3.39 17.31
CA SER A 264 -6.01 4.61 17.88
C SER A 264 -4.92 5.65 18.12
N VAL A 265 -5.31 6.92 18.26
CA VAL A 265 -4.38 8.01 18.60
C VAL A 265 -3.60 7.70 19.88
N GLU A 266 -4.30 7.23 20.93
CA GLU A 266 -3.68 6.84 22.20
C GLU A 266 -2.65 5.72 22.02
N LYS A 267 -3.00 4.66 21.29
CA LYS A 267 -2.12 3.52 21.02
C LYS A 267 -0.85 3.95 20.27
N MET A 268 -0.99 4.80 19.25
CA MET A 268 0.16 5.30 18.48
C MET A 268 1.04 6.26 19.28
N LEU A 269 0.46 7.10 20.15
CA LEU A 269 1.23 7.95 21.07
C LEU A 269 2.04 7.11 22.05
N ALA A 270 1.45 6.05 22.61
CA ALA A 270 2.14 5.13 23.51
C ALA A 270 3.33 4.44 22.83
N TYR A 271 3.17 4.00 21.57
CA TYR A 271 4.28 3.45 20.80
C TYR A 271 5.35 4.49 20.49
N ALA A 272 4.98 5.70 20.08
CA ALA A 272 5.92 6.79 19.84
C ALA A 272 6.75 7.12 21.11
N ASP A 273 6.12 7.08 22.29
CA ASP A 273 6.79 7.28 23.57
C ASP A 273 7.80 6.19 23.93
N GLY A 274 7.58 4.97 23.46
CA GLY A 274 8.50 3.84 23.66
C GLY A 274 9.74 3.89 22.77
N ARG A 275 9.78 4.74 21.73
CA ARG A 275 10.89 4.80 20.77
C ARG A 275 12.00 5.75 21.23
N THR A 276 12.89 5.27 22.10
CA THR A 276 14.02 6.04 22.64
C THR A 276 15.35 5.87 21.88
N GLY A 277 15.43 4.90 20.97
CA GLY A 277 16.63 4.60 20.18
C GLY A 277 16.82 5.52 18.96
N PRO A 278 17.85 5.27 18.11
CA PRO A 278 18.11 6.05 16.90
C PRO A 278 16.97 5.99 15.87
N TYR A 279 16.19 4.92 15.88
CA TYR A 279 15.12 4.64 14.93
C TYR A 279 13.74 4.91 15.53
N GLY A 280 12.95 5.77 14.88
CA GLY A 280 11.61 6.13 15.29
C GLY A 280 10.55 5.21 14.68
N LEU A 281 9.66 5.83 13.89
CA LEU A 281 8.51 5.19 13.26
C LEU A 281 8.64 5.27 11.73
N TYR A 282 7.84 4.47 11.04
CA TYR A 282 7.71 4.48 9.59
C TYR A 282 6.21 4.42 9.24
N PHE A 283 5.73 5.38 8.46
CA PHE A 283 4.33 5.45 8.07
C PHE A 283 4.16 5.26 6.56
N GLU A 284 3.13 4.51 6.20
CA GLU A 284 2.56 4.54 4.85
C GLU A 284 1.19 5.19 4.88
N THR A 285 0.95 6.04 3.88
CA THR A 285 -0.31 6.73 3.62
C THR A 285 -0.77 6.44 2.20
N GLY A 286 -1.81 7.12 1.71
CA GLY A 286 -2.42 6.75 0.43
C GLY A 286 -3.71 7.51 0.21
N GLN A 287 -3.73 8.44 -0.75
CA GLN A 287 -4.98 9.07 -1.17
C GLN A 287 -6.00 7.99 -1.57
N GLY A 288 -7.19 8.08 -0.98
CA GLY A 288 -8.28 7.14 -1.22
C GLY A 288 -8.50 6.07 -0.15
N ALA A 289 -7.51 5.81 0.71
CA ALA A 289 -7.61 4.76 1.73
C ALA A 289 -8.82 4.95 2.68
N ASP A 290 -9.10 6.19 3.08
CA ASP A 290 -10.18 6.48 4.03
C ASP A 290 -11.56 6.14 3.45
N PHE A 291 -11.87 6.60 2.23
CA PHE A 291 -13.21 6.40 1.65
C PHE A 291 -13.42 4.97 1.18
N THR A 292 -12.40 4.29 0.65
CA THR A 292 -12.53 2.88 0.23
C THR A 292 -12.71 1.94 1.43
N ASN A 293 -12.28 2.35 2.62
CA ASN A 293 -12.60 1.69 3.89
C ASN A 293 -13.92 2.17 4.52
N GLY A 294 -14.73 2.97 3.81
CA GLY A 294 -16.05 3.43 4.27
C GLY A 294 -16.05 4.69 5.14
N HIS A 295 -14.92 5.38 5.26
CA HIS A 295 -14.72 6.53 6.15
C HIS A 295 -14.43 7.83 5.39
N GLY A 296 -15.12 8.05 4.26
CA GLY A 296 -14.92 9.22 3.41
C GLY A 296 -15.42 10.54 4.02
N HIS A 297 -16.34 10.49 4.99
CA HIS A 297 -16.87 11.65 5.75
C HIS A 297 -17.38 12.84 4.90
N GLY A 298 -17.66 12.60 3.62
CA GLY A 298 -18.21 13.58 2.67
C GLY A 298 -17.22 14.67 2.23
N TYR A 299 -15.92 14.48 2.39
CA TYR A 299 -14.89 15.39 1.87
C TYR A 299 -13.81 14.64 1.08
N ASP A 300 -13.04 15.40 0.31
CA ASP A 300 -12.16 14.86 -0.72
C ASP A 300 -10.87 14.22 -0.19
N MET A 301 -10.22 13.45 -1.06
CA MET A 301 -9.06 12.62 -0.71
C MET A 301 -7.82 13.43 -0.30
N VAL A 302 -7.62 14.63 -0.88
CA VAL A 302 -6.45 15.48 -0.56
C VAL A 302 -6.49 15.93 0.89
N LEU A 303 -7.68 16.24 1.41
CA LEU A 303 -7.84 16.69 2.80
C LEU A 303 -7.67 15.53 3.79
N HIS A 304 -8.14 14.32 3.46
CA HIS A 304 -7.81 13.12 4.24
C HIS A 304 -6.31 12.86 4.30
N GLU A 305 -5.64 12.95 3.15
CA GLU A 305 -4.20 12.71 3.05
C GLU A 305 -3.38 13.75 3.82
N SER A 306 -3.75 15.03 3.72
CA SER A 306 -3.12 16.10 4.50
C SER A 306 -3.21 15.84 6.02
N ARG A 307 -4.34 15.30 6.49
CA ARG A 307 -4.54 14.97 7.91
C ARG A 307 -3.64 13.81 8.36
N LYS A 308 -3.35 12.83 7.50
CA LYS A 308 -2.37 11.77 7.81
C LYS A 308 -0.98 12.34 8.05
N TYR A 309 -0.58 13.34 7.26
CA TYR A 309 0.69 14.03 7.47
C TYR A 309 0.69 14.86 8.76
N GLY A 310 -0.44 15.46 9.13
CA GLY A 310 -0.64 16.07 10.45
C GLY A 310 -0.41 15.09 11.59
N PHE A 311 -0.96 13.87 11.47
CA PHE A 311 -0.76 12.80 12.43
C PHE A 311 0.69 12.32 12.50
N ALA A 312 1.33 12.09 11.34
CA ALA A 312 2.74 11.74 11.26
C ALA A 312 3.67 12.82 11.86
N ARG A 313 3.36 14.11 11.66
CA ARG A 313 4.05 15.24 12.31
C ARG A 313 3.92 15.17 13.83
N ALA A 314 2.72 14.98 14.36
CA ALA A 314 2.49 14.88 15.80
C ALA A 314 3.24 13.70 16.43
N LEU A 315 3.20 12.53 15.79
CA LEU A 315 3.95 11.34 16.22
C LEU A 315 5.47 11.57 16.15
N SER A 316 5.96 12.23 15.09
CA SER A 316 7.38 12.61 14.97
C SER A 316 7.84 13.50 16.11
N GLN A 317 7.04 14.51 16.48
CA GLN A 317 7.32 15.36 17.64
C GLN A 317 7.30 14.55 18.94
N ARG A 318 6.41 13.55 19.07
CA ARG A 318 6.34 12.69 20.26
C ARG A 318 7.61 11.84 20.41
N VAL A 319 8.07 11.21 19.33
CA VAL A 319 9.35 10.46 19.31
C VAL A 319 10.52 11.39 19.65
N ALA A 320 10.56 12.60 19.08
CA ALA A 320 11.60 13.59 19.40
C ALA A 320 11.64 13.92 20.90
N ARG A 321 10.47 14.10 21.54
CA ARG A 321 10.37 14.34 23.00
C ARG A 321 10.85 13.14 23.81
N ALA A 322 10.50 11.91 23.42
CA ALA A 322 10.97 10.68 24.06
C ALA A 322 12.51 10.55 24.01
N ARG A 323 13.13 11.13 22.97
CA ARG A 323 14.59 11.21 22.78
C ARG A 323 15.22 12.50 23.31
N GLN A 324 14.59 13.16 24.29
CA GLN A 324 15.10 14.38 24.92
C GLN A 324 15.36 15.53 23.92
N GLY A 325 14.55 15.61 22.87
CA GLY A 325 14.62 16.65 21.84
C GLY A 325 15.54 16.34 20.65
N ALA A 326 16.21 15.18 20.63
CA ALA A 326 16.96 14.76 19.45
C ALA A 326 16.02 14.45 18.28
N ALA A 327 16.35 14.97 17.09
CA ALA A 327 15.53 14.75 15.91
C ALA A 327 15.47 13.24 15.55
N PRO A 328 14.26 12.67 15.41
CA PRO A 328 14.10 11.24 15.17
C PRO A 328 14.23 10.89 13.69
N TRP A 329 14.60 9.65 13.40
CA TRP A 329 14.42 9.07 12.08
C TRP A 329 12.98 8.57 11.98
N VAL A 330 12.12 9.39 11.39
CA VAL A 330 10.76 9.02 11.02
C VAL A 330 10.67 8.96 9.51
N HIS A 331 10.28 7.81 8.99
CA HIS A 331 10.06 7.60 7.56
C HIS A 331 8.58 7.78 7.25
N LEU A 332 8.30 8.30 6.07
CA LEU A 332 6.94 8.48 5.57
C LEU A 332 6.97 8.37 4.06
N ASN A 333 6.09 7.55 3.49
CA ASN A 333 5.71 7.70 2.10
C ASN A 333 4.21 7.56 1.90
N ASP A 334 3.72 8.31 0.93
CA ASP A 334 2.46 7.98 0.28
C ASP A 334 2.65 6.75 -0.63
N VAL A 335 1.58 5.97 -0.79
CA VAL A 335 1.53 4.85 -1.74
C VAL A 335 0.53 5.20 -2.86
N ALA A 336 1.01 5.95 -3.84
CA ALA A 336 0.22 6.51 -4.93
C ALA A 336 -0.11 5.41 -5.96
N GLY A 337 -1.40 5.06 -6.09
CA GLY A 337 -1.86 4.13 -7.12
C GLY A 337 -1.94 2.65 -6.70
N PHE A 338 -1.84 2.33 -5.40
CA PHE A 338 -1.91 0.94 -4.91
C PHE A 338 -3.34 0.37 -4.83
N ILE A 339 -4.33 1.26 -4.66
CA ILE A 339 -5.74 0.87 -4.49
C ILE A 339 -6.29 0.39 -5.84
N GLY A 340 -6.42 1.29 -6.82
CA GLY A 340 -6.92 0.95 -8.15
C GLY A 340 -7.55 2.13 -8.91
N PRO A 341 -8.19 1.83 -10.07
CA PRO A 341 -8.81 2.81 -10.95
C PRO A 341 -10.00 3.55 -10.35
N GLU A 342 -10.57 3.07 -9.24
CA GLU A 342 -11.60 3.76 -8.46
C GLU A 342 -11.04 5.03 -7.77
N VAL A 343 -9.73 5.08 -7.53
CA VAL A 343 -9.06 6.27 -6.98
C VAL A 343 -8.41 7.08 -8.11
N PHE A 344 -7.57 6.41 -8.90
CA PHE A 344 -6.80 6.99 -10.00
C PHE A 344 -6.87 6.10 -11.23
N ARG A 345 -7.51 6.57 -12.29
CA ARG A 345 -7.61 5.85 -13.56
C ARG A 345 -6.45 6.15 -14.51
N THR A 346 -6.02 7.41 -14.58
CA THR A 346 -5.04 7.86 -15.59
C THR A 346 -3.69 8.19 -14.99
N ARG A 347 -2.64 8.12 -15.82
CA ARG A 347 -1.29 8.54 -15.46
C ARG A 347 -1.19 10.00 -15.00
N GLU A 348 -2.03 10.90 -15.54
CA GLU A 348 -2.06 12.31 -15.14
C GLU A 348 -2.63 12.48 -13.72
N GLN A 349 -3.65 11.69 -13.36
CA GLN A 349 -4.18 11.68 -11.99
C GLN A 349 -3.13 11.17 -10.99
N LEU A 350 -2.36 10.15 -11.38
CA LEU A 350 -1.25 9.62 -10.57
C LEU A 350 -0.16 10.67 -10.35
N VAL A 351 0.32 11.33 -11.41
CA VAL A 351 1.29 12.44 -11.29
C VAL A 351 0.75 13.57 -10.40
N ARG A 352 -0.52 13.93 -10.59
CA ARG A 352 -1.15 14.98 -9.79
C ARG A 352 -1.16 14.64 -8.29
N CYS A 353 -1.52 13.41 -7.95
CA CYS A 353 -1.49 12.90 -6.57
C CYS A 353 -0.09 13.04 -5.97
N CYS A 354 0.91 12.47 -6.63
CA CYS A 354 2.30 12.51 -6.17
C CYS A 354 2.81 13.94 -5.93
N LEU A 355 2.49 14.88 -6.81
CA LEU A 355 2.93 16.27 -6.67
C LEU A 355 2.24 16.99 -5.50
N GLU A 356 0.95 16.73 -5.27
CA GLU A 356 0.22 17.26 -4.12
C GLU A 356 0.80 16.69 -2.82
N ASP A 357 1.07 15.39 -2.79
CA ASP A 357 1.57 14.70 -1.59
C ASP A 357 2.99 15.12 -1.24
N ILE A 358 3.90 15.24 -2.22
CA ILE A 358 5.24 15.82 -2.01
C ILE A 358 5.13 17.21 -1.38
N ALA A 359 4.27 18.08 -1.92
CA ALA A 359 4.11 19.43 -1.42
C ALA A 359 3.53 19.43 0.01
N MET A 360 2.47 18.65 0.26
CA MET A 360 1.84 18.58 1.57
C MET A 360 2.77 17.98 2.62
N GLY A 361 3.45 16.86 2.35
CA GLY A 361 4.41 16.26 3.28
C GLY A 361 5.56 17.21 3.62
N LYS A 362 6.11 17.91 2.62
CA LYS A 362 7.16 18.92 2.84
C LYS A 362 6.68 20.10 3.68
N LEU A 363 5.46 20.60 3.45
CA LEU A 363 4.86 21.68 4.26
C LEU A 363 4.54 21.26 5.70
N HIS A 364 4.30 19.97 5.94
CA HIS A 364 4.20 19.41 7.30
C HIS A 364 5.56 19.22 7.99
N GLY A 365 6.68 19.52 7.31
CA GLY A 365 8.03 19.36 7.85
C GLY A 365 8.55 17.92 7.81
N LEU A 366 7.99 17.07 6.95
CA LEU A 366 8.29 15.64 6.89
C LEU A 366 9.28 15.31 5.76
N THR A 367 10.12 14.29 5.98
CA THR A 367 10.94 13.67 4.94
C THR A 367 10.10 12.70 4.14
N ILE A 368 9.36 13.20 3.15
CA ILE A 368 8.39 12.40 2.40
C ILE A 368 9.00 11.70 1.18
N GLY A 369 8.89 10.38 1.15
CA GLY A 369 9.07 9.54 -0.03
C GLY A 369 7.74 9.24 -0.73
N LEU A 370 7.80 8.49 -1.82
CA LEU A 370 6.62 8.02 -2.57
C LEU A 370 6.82 6.59 -3.04
N ASP A 371 5.82 5.74 -2.85
CA ASP A 371 5.64 4.58 -3.69
C ASP A 371 4.73 4.97 -4.86
N ILE A 372 5.35 5.42 -5.95
CA ILE A 372 4.63 5.68 -7.19
C ILE A 372 4.40 4.36 -7.93
N CYS A 373 3.15 3.94 -7.93
CA CYS A 373 2.80 2.60 -8.37
C CYS A 373 1.55 2.55 -9.23
N SER A 374 1.38 1.39 -9.86
CA SER A 374 0.21 1.07 -10.66
C SER A 374 -0.22 -0.34 -10.35
N THR A 375 -1.49 -0.50 -10.01
CA THR A 375 -2.10 -1.83 -10.05
C THR A 375 -2.32 -2.25 -11.49
N LEU A 376 -2.30 -3.56 -11.75
CA LEU A 376 -2.48 -4.06 -13.11
C LEU A 376 -3.89 -3.84 -13.69
N HIS A 377 -4.82 -3.32 -12.91
CA HIS A 377 -6.16 -2.94 -13.37
C HIS A 377 -6.37 -1.43 -13.54
N MET A 378 -5.34 -0.62 -13.31
CA MET A 378 -5.28 0.77 -13.78
C MET A 378 -4.89 0.84 -15.25
N ASP A 379 -5.29 1.93 -15.93
CA ASP A 379 -4.87 2.22 -17.30
C ASP A 379 -3.53 2.98 -17.31
N VAL A 380 -2.55 2.42 -16.59
CA VAL A 380 -1.19 2.91 -16.47
C VAL A 380 -0.25 1.75 -16.76
N SER A 381 0.38 1.80 -17.94
CA SER A 381 1.33 0.79 -18.41
C SER A 381 2.71 0.94 -17.75
N LEU A 382 3.62 0.00 -18.02
CA LEU A 382 5.02 0.11 -17.63
C LEU A 382 5.65 1.42 -18.15
N ASP A 383 5.39 1.75 -19.41
CA ASP A 383 5.94 2.96 -20.05
C ASP A 383 5.26 4.23 -19.52
N ASP A 384 3.96 4.17 -19.19
CA ASP A 384 3.28 5.29 -18.51
C ASP A 384 3.79 5.50 -17.09
N LEU A 385 4.14 4.43 -16.37
CA LEU A 385 4.74 4.53 -15.05
C LEU A 385 6.11 5.20 -15.12
N ASP A 386 6.94 4.87 -16.11
CA ASP A 386 8.20 5.58 -16.38
C ASP A 386 7.98 7.07 -16.64
N TRP A 387 6.98 7.40 -17.45
CA TRP A 387 6.59 8.79 -17.67
C TRP A 387 6.17 9.46 -16.35
N CYS A 388 5.36 8.80 -15.51
CA CYS A 388 4.94 9.37 -14.24
C CYS A 388 6.12 9.67 -13.32
N ILE A 389 7.07 8.73 -13.21
CA ILE A 389 8.29 8.88 -12.42
C ILE A 389 9.05 10.12 -12.89
N GLU A 390 9.34 10.24 -14.20
CA GLU A 390 10.07 11.39 -14.75
C GLU A 390 9.38 12.73 -14.50
N ARG A 391 8.04 12.77 -14.54
CA ARG A 391 7.27 14.00 -14.37
C ARG A 391 7.29 14.53 -12.94
N ILE A 392 7.44 13.66 -11.94
CA ILE A 392 7.50 14.05 -10.53
C ILE A 392 8.92 14.35 -10.05
N MET A 393 9.95 13.84 -10.72
CA MET A 393 11.35 14.00 -10.32
C MET A 393 11.80 15.46 -10.10
N PRO A 394 11.36 16.46 -10.91
CA PRO A 394 11.69 17.86 -10.64
C PRO A 394 11.25 18.37 -9.26
N ALA A 395 10.23 17.77 -8.63
CA ALA A 395 9.80 18.13 -7.27
C ALA A 395 10.70 17.51 -6.17
N ASN A 396 11.63 16.63 -6.56
CA ASN A 396 12.62 15.95 -5.72
C ASN A 396 12.00 15.38 -4.43
N PRO A 397 11.17 14.31 -4.52
CA PRO A 397 10.81 13.51 -3.35
C PRO A 397 12.08 12.98 -2.66
N ALA A 398 11.97 12.62 -1.38
CA ALA A 398 13.12 12.15 -0.61
C ALA A 398 13.61 10.77 -1.08
N TYR A 399 12.67 9.89 -1.41
CA TYR A 399 12.97 8.54 -1.89
C TYR A 399 11.78 7.91 -2.64
N LEU A 400 12.07 6.88 -3.43
CA LEU A 400 11.08 5.96 -4.00
C LEU A 400 11.34 4.52 -3.54
N MET A 401 10.41 3.60 -3.84
CA MET A 401 10.62 2.16 -3.57
C MET A 401 11.62 1.58 -4.58
N SER A 402 12.08 0.37 -4.35
CA SER A 402 12.98 -0.30 -5.29
C SER A 402 12.88 -1.81 -5.18
N LEU A 403 12.67 -2.43 -6.33
CA LEU A 403 12.59 -3.87 -6.54
C LEU A 403 13.63 -4.31 -7.59
N PRO A 404 13.93 -5.62 -7.69
CA PRO A 404 14.74 -6.18 -8.78
C PRO A 404 14.25 -5.79 -10.18
N THR A 405 12.94 -5.70 -10.35
CA THR A 405 12.32 -5.18 -11.57
C THR A 405 11.34 -4.08 -11.17
N LYS A 406 10.27 -3.84 -11.92
CA LYS A 406 9.14 -3.01 -11.46
C LYS A 406 8.05 -3.83 -10.77
N ASN A 407 8.08 -5.15 -10.91
CA ASN A 407 6.99 -6.02 -10.50
C ASN A 407 7.25 -6.65 -9.14
N ASP A 408 6.32 -6.46 -8.21
CA ASP A 408 6.38 -7.09 -6.89
C ASP A 408 5.90 -8.54 -6.97
N PRO A 409 6.71 -9.51 -6.53
CA PRO A 409 6.37 -10.93 -6.66
C PRO A 409 5.24 -11.36 -5.72
N MET A 410 4.85 -10.53 -4.75
CA MET A 410 3.87 -10.85 -3.72
C MET A 410 2.64 -9.93 -3.76
N LEU A 411 2.84 -8.61 -3.86
CA LEU A 411 1.76 -7.62 -3.77
C LEU A 411 0.95 -7.47 -5.07
N GLY A 412 1.45 -7.99 -6.20
CA GLY A 412 0.71 -7.97 -7.48
C GLY A 412 0.49 -6.56 -8.02
N TYR A 413 1.50 -5.70 -7.89
CA TYR A 413 1.50 -4.32 -8.38
C TYR A 413 2.86 -3.96 -9.00
N LEU A 414 2.88 -2.83 -9.71
CA LEU A 414 4.07 -2.27 -10.33
C LEU A 414 4.54 -1.05 -9.55
N THR A 415 5.83 -0.95 -9.25
CA THR A 415 6.49 0.23 -8.65
C THR A 415 7.82 0.50 -9.37
N THR A 416 8.74 1.22 -8.75
CA THR A 416 10.09 1.50 -9.25
C THR A 416 11.05 0.32 -9.06
N GLY A 417 11.87 0.06 -10.07
CA GLY A 417 12.96 -0.91 -10.01
C GLY A 417 14.33 -0.28 -9.74
N PHE A 418 15.36 -1.11 -9.52
CA PHE A 418 16.73 -0.63 -9.30
C PHE A 418 17.22 0.25 -10.46
N GLN A 419 16.90 -0.14 -11.68
CA GLN A 419 17.28 0.54 -12.92
C GLN A 419 16.67 1.94 -13.03
N ASP A 420 15.46 2.14 -12.51
CA ASP A 420 14.82 3.47 -12.48
C ASP A 420 15.63 4.45 -11.64
N HIS A 421 16.13 4.00 -10.49
CA HIS A 421 16.97 4.83 -9.63
C HIS A 421 18.26 5.23 -10.33
N VAL A 422 18.90 4.30 -11.05
CA VAL A 422 20.11 4.62 -11.82
C VAL A 422 19.78 5.66 -12.91
N ARG A 423 18.68 5.46 -13.66
CA ARG A 423 18.23 6.36 -14.74
C ARG A 423 17.92 7.76 -14.24
N ILE A 424 17.07 7.89 -13.20
CA ILE A 424 16.64 9.21 -12.71
C ILE A 424 17.78 9.96 -12.03
N ARG A 425 18.71 9.26 -11.37
CA ARG A 425 19.90 9.90 -10.79
C ARG A 425 20.81 10.48 -11.86
N GLU A 426 21.06 9.75 -12.94
CA GLU A 426 21.81 10.26 -14.09
C GLU A 426 21.08 11.42 -14.77
N GLN A 427 19.79 11.25 -15.08
CA GLN A 427 18.99 12.23 -15.82
C GLN A 427 18.84 13.57 -15.08
N PHE A 428 18.66 13.54 -13.76
CA PHE A 428 18.41 14.74 -12.95
C PHE A 428 19.62 15.20 -12.14
N GLY A 429 20.76 14.49 -12.23
CA GLY A 429 21.97 14.80 -11.46
C GLY A 429 21.81 14.57 -9.95
N TYR A 430 20.94 13.64 -9.57
CA TYR A 430 20.68 13.30 -8.17
C TYR A 430 21.69 12.31 -7.61
N LYS A 431 21.82 12.31 -6.28
CA LYS A 431 22.81 11.52 -5.54
C LYS A 431 22.16 10.55 -4.55
N VAL A 432 22.94 9.53 -4.20
CA VAL A 432 22.73 8.63 -3.05
C VAL A 432 23.23 9.31 -1.78
N ASP A 433 22.71 8.96 -0.60
CA ASP A 433 23.32 9.36 0.68
C ASP A 433 24.84 9.11 0.69
N ASP A 434 25.63 10.12 1.07
CA ASP A 434 27.08 10.09 0.93
C ASP A 434 27.73 8.90 1.68
N ARG A 435 27.15 8.48 2.81
CA ARG A 435 27.67 7.35 3.64
C ARG A 435 27.43 6.02 2.94
N MET A 436 26.27 5.86 2.30
CA MET A 436 25.94 4.68 1.49
C MET A 436 26.71 4.67 0.17
N TRP A 437 26.94 5.82 -0.46
CA TRP A 437 27.81 5.92 -1.63
C TRP A 437 29.24 5.45 -1.32
N ALA A 438 29.80 5.87 -0.18
CA ALA A 438 31.10 5.39 0.28
C ALA A 438 31.10 3.88 0.57
N PHE A 439 29.98 3.31 1.02
CA PHE A 439 29.82 1.86 1.16
C PHE A 439 29.83 1.16 -0.20
N PHE A 440 29.08 1.65 -1.19
CA PHE A 440 29.08 1.07 -2.54
C PHE A 440 30.45 1.13 -3.22
N GLN A 441 31.25 2.17 -2.93
CA GLN A 441 32.66 2.22 -3.36
C GLN A 441 33.52 1.16 -2.67
N ARG A 442 33.39 0.97 -1.35
CA ARG A 442 34.10 -0.12 -0.63
C ARG A 442 33.66 -1.50 -1.09
N LEU A 443 32.39 -1.66 -1.44
CA LEU A 443 31.83 -2.88 -2.01
C LEU A 443 32.39 -3.16 -3.40
N GLY A 444 32.94 -2.14 -4.08
CA GLY A 444 33.58 -2.28 -5.40
C GLY A 444 32.60 -2.30 -6.58
N VAL A 445 31.34 -1.91 -6.37
CA VAL A 445 30.33 -1.79 -7.43
C VAL A 445 30.37 -0.42 -8.10
N ILE A 446 30.90 0.59 -7.39
CA ILE A 446 31.22 1.93 -7.88
C ILE A 446 32.73 2.18 -7.67
N ASP A 447 33.39 2.84 -8.62
CA ASP A 447 34.81 3.22 -8.49
C ASP A 447 35.04 4.55 -7.75
N ALA A 448 36.29 4.98 -7.63
CA ALA A 448 36.66 6.21 -6.94
C ALA A 448 36.13 7.47 -7.65
N GLU A 449 35.93 7.40 -8.97
CA GLU A 449 35.40 8.45 -9.84
C GLU A 449 33.86 8.49 -9.84
N GLY A 450 33.20 7.55 -9.17
CA GLY A 450 31.75 7.48 -9.06
C GLY A 450 31.08 6.79 -10.25
N LYS A 451 31.79 5.92 -10.98
CA LYS A 451 31.28 5.18 -12.13
C LYS A 451 31.03 3.70 -11.80
N PRO A 452 30.04 3.05 -12.44
CA PRO A 452 29.84 1.61 -12.39
C PRO A 452 31.11 0.82 -12.73
N THR A 453 31.47 -0.16 -11.91
CA THR A 453 32.58 -1.09 -12.20
C THR A 453 32.09 -2.32 -12.96
N ARG A 454 33.00 -3.26 -13.26
CA ARG A 454 32.63 -4.59 -13.79
C ARG A 454 31.73 -5.43 -12.86
N HIS A 455 31.59 -5.03 -11.59
CA HIS A 455 30.76 -5.72 -10.59
C HIS A 455 29.39 -5.06 -10.41
N PHE A 456 29.12 -3.95 -11.12
CA PHE A 456 27.83 -3.30 -11.09
C PHE A 456 26.75 -4.22 -11.69
N GLY A 457 25.67 -4.43 -10.96
CA GLY A 457 24.62 -5.40 -11.30
C GLY A 457 25.03 -6.87 -11.11
N ASP A 458 26.11 -7.18 -10.37
CA ASP A 458 26.48 -8.55 -9.98
C ASP A 458 26.11 -8.83 -8.51
N PRO A 459 24.89 -9.33 -8.19
CA PRO A 459 24.54 -9.71 -6.83
C PRO A 459 25.43 -10.82 -6.25
N VAL A 460 26.02 -11.67 -7.10
CA VAL A 460 26.93 -12.75 -6.64
C VAL A 460 28.23 -12.16 -6.09
N TRP A 461 28.69 -11.04 -6.65
CA TRP A 461 29.81 -10.29 -6.10
C TRP A 461 29.49 -9.75 -4.70
N VAL A 462 28.30 -9.20 -4.50
CA VAL A 462 27.87 -8.68 -3.18
C VAL A 462 27.78 -9.81 -2.16
N TYR A 463 27.21 -10.96 -2.53
CA TYR A 463 27.19 -12.17 -1.69
C TYR A 463 28.60 -12.64 -1.32
N LEU A 464 29.54 -12.61 -2.27
CA LEU A 464 30.94 -12.93 -2.00
C LEU A 464 31.52 -11.96 -0.97
N GLN A 465 31.33 -10.64 -1.13
CA GLN A 465 31.81 -9.65 -0.17
C GLN A 465 31.18 -9.82 1.21
N TYR A 466 29.89 -10.16 1.27
CA TYR A 466 29.18 -10.50 2.50
C TYR A 466 29.84 -11.69 3.22
N LEU A 467 30.12 -12.78 2.51
CA LEU A 467 30.80 -13.95 3.08
C LEU A 467 32.24 -13.64 3.52
N ARG A 468 32.98 -12.81 2.76
CA ARG A 468 34.32 -12.36 3.17
C ARG A 468 34.29 -11.53 4.44
N ALA A 469 33.31 -10.65 4.60
CA ALA A 469 33.11 -9.91 5.84
C ALA A 469 32.80 -10.82 7.03
N LYS A 470 32.16 -11.98 6.79
CA LYS A 470 31.95 -13.04 7.80
C LYS A 470 33.15 -13.96 8.03
N GLY A 471 34.28 -13.72 7.34
CA GLY A 471 35.50 -14.51 7.48
C GLY A 471 35.52 -15.81 6.68
N ASP A 472 34.62 -16.00 5.72
CA ASP A 472 34.66 -17.16 4.81
C ASP A 472 35.94 -17.11 3.97
N SER A 473 36.68 -18.22 3.94
CA SER A 473 37.96 -18.37 3.24
C SER A 473 37.90 -19.32 2.04
N ARG A 474 36.71 -19.85 1.69
CA ARG A 474 36.52 -20.71 0.51
C ARG A 474 36.96 -19.97 -0.77
N PRO A 475 37.54 -20.64 -1.77
CA PRO A 475 37.82 -20.06 -3.08
C PRO A 475 36.60 -19.33 -3.68
N GLU A 476 36.84 -18.23 -4.41
CA GLU A 476 35.76 -17.47 -5.07
C GLU A 476 34.90 -18.35 -6.00
N ALA A 477 35.52 -19.28 -6.72
CA ALA A 477 34.80 -20.19 -7.61
C ALA A 477 33.75 -21.04 -6.87
N ASP A 478 34.06 -21.50 -5.65
CA ASP A 478 33.16 -22.33 -4.86
C ASP A 478 31.97 -21.50 -4.33
N ILE A 479 32.24 -20.26 -3.91
CA ILE A 479 31.19 -19.32 -3.48
C ILE A 479 30.28 -18.95 -4.64
N ARG A 480 30.83 -18.71 -5.83
CA ARG A 480 30.03 -18.42 -7.03
C ARG A 480 29.15 -19.62 -7.40
N ALA A 481 29.66 -20.84 -7.31
CA ALA A 481 28.87 -22.04 -7.58
C ALA A 481 27.68 -22.19 -6.59
N ASP A 482 27.93 -21.95 -5.29
CA ASP A 482 26.89 -21.92 -4.25
C ASP A 482 25.85 -20.82 -4.52
N ALA A 483 26.30 -19.63 -4.89
CA ALA A 483 25.42 -18.52 -5.27
C ALA A 483 24.50 -18.85 -6.43
N GLU A 484 25.00 -19.48 -7.50
CA GLU A 484 24.16 -19.86 -8.64
C GLU A 484 23.09 -20.90 -8.24
N GLN A 485 23.41 -21.81 -7.32
CA GLN A 485 22.43 -22.75 -6.78
C GLN A 485 21.33 -22.02 -6.00
N GLN A 486 21.70 -21.06 -5.14
CA GLN A 486 20.72 -20.26 -4.38
C GLN A 486 19.84 -19.40 -5.29
N LEU A 487 20.44 -18.71 -6.27
CA LEU A 487 19.71 -17.90 -7.25
C LEU A 487 18.74 -18.74 -8.09
N SER A 488 19.13 -19.96 -8.48
CA SER A 488 18.23 -20.90 -9.16
C SER A 488 17.04 -21.30 -8.27
N ALA A 489 17.26 -21.53 -6.98
CA ALA A 489 16.19 -21.85 -6.03
C ALA A 489 15.26 -20.67 -5.78
N ILE A 490 15.78 -19.44 -5.69
CA ILE A 490 15.02 -18.19 -5.56
C ILE A 490 14.13 -18.01 -6.79
N ARG A 491 14.71 -18.18 -7.98
CA ARG A 491 13.97 -18.09 -9.23
C ARG A 491 12.86 -19.14 -9.34
N ALA A 492 13.11 -20.35 -8.86
CA ALA A 492 12.10 -21.40 -8.81
C ALA A 492 10.92 -21.09 -7.87
N ARG A 493 11.09 -20.17 -6.91
CA ARG A 493 10.02 -19.64 -6.04
C ARG A 493 9.28 -18.43 -6.62
N GLY A 494 9.61 -18.01 -7.84
CA GLY A 494 8.93 -16.89 -8.52
C GLY A 494 9.47 -15.50 -8.16
N VAL A 495 10.65 -15.41 -7.53
CA VAL A 495 11.26 -14.12 -7.21
C VAL A 495 12.21 -13.70 -8.35
N PRO A 496 11.96 -12.55 -9.01
CA PRO A 496 12.87 -12.04 -10.03
C PRO A 496 14.15 -11.49 -9.39
N MET A 497 15.27 -11.64 -10.09
CA MET A 497 16.58 -11.11 -9.69
C MET A 497 17.17 -10.35 -10.88
N ALA A 498 17.57 -9.11 -10.68
CA ALA A 498 18.28 -8.35 -11.69
C ALA A 498 19.75 -8.76 -11.70
N ARG A 499 20.28 -9.01 -12.89
CA ARG A 499 21.68 -9.39 -13.09
C ARG A 499 22.19 -8.76 -14.37
N GLY A 500 23.29 -8.01 -14.27
CA GLY A 500 23.84 -7.25 -15.37
C GLY A 500 22.92 -6.10 -15.81
N HIS A 501 23.14 -5.58 -17.00
CA HIS A 501 22.35 -4.50 -17.54
C HIS A 501 22.35 -4.57 -19.06
N GLY A 502 21.46 -3.81 -19.69
CA GLY A 502 21.46 -3.62 -21.14
C GLY A 502 22.62 -2.74 -21.62
N THR A 503 22.35 -1.88 -22.60
CA THR A 503 23.39 -1.05 -23.23
C THR A 503 23.95 -0.03 -22.24
N HIS A 504 23.08 0.55 -21.43
CA HIS A 504 23.43 1.48 -20.36
C HIS A 504 23.30 0.79 -18.99
N PRO A 505 23.99 1.29 -17.95
CA PRO A 505 23.88 0.76 -16.58
C PRO A 505 22.46 0.81 -15.99
N TRP A 506 21.61 1.68 -16.51
CA TRP A 506 20.20 1.80 -16.12
C TRP A 506 19.24 1.01 -17.01
N ASP A 507 19.72 0.26 -18.00
CA ASP A 507 18.86 -0.61 -18.78
C ASP A 507 18.72 -1.95 -18.06
N LEU A 508 17.49 -2.44 -17.89
CA LEU A 508 17.26 -3.81 -17.43
C LEU A 508 17.88 -4.81 -18.43
N GLU A 509 18.36 -5.95 -17.94
CA GLU A 509 18.90 -6.98 -18.83
C GLU A 509 17.82 -7.40 -19.85
N PRO A 510 18.11 -7.46 -21.17
CA PRO A 510 17.09 -7.62 -22.20
C PRO A 510 16.15 -8.83 -22.06
N ALA A 511 16.63 -9.98 -21.58
CA ALA A 511 15.78 -11.15 -21.36
C ALA A 511 14.86 -10.95 -20.15
N LEU A 512 15.34 -10.31 -19.09
CA LEU A 512 14.54 -9.96 -17.93
C LEU A 512 13.48 -8.88 -18.24
N ASP A 513 13.79 -7.89 -19.08
CA ASP A 513 12.81 -6.92 -19.58
C ASP A 513 11.72 -7.58 -20.44
N ALA A 514 12.12 -8.47 -21.35
CA ALA A 514 11.18 -9.22 -22.18
C ALA A 514 10.24 -10.09 -21.32
N GLU A 515 10.76 -10.68 -20.24
CA GLU A 515 9.93 -11.41 -19.27
C GLU A 515 8.96 -10.50 -18.53
N LEU A 516 9.43 -9.37 -17.98
CA LEU A 516 8.58 -8.39 -17.28
C LEU A 516 7.41 -7.95 -18.17
N ARG A 517 7.69 -7.61 -19.44
CA ARG A 517 6.67 -7.22 -20.41
C ARG A 517 5.71 -8.37 -20.74
N ARG A 518 6.20 -9.61 -20.82
CA ARG A 518 5.35 -10.80 -21.00
C ARG A 518 4.41 -11.01 -19.82
N VAL A 519 4.92 -10.92 -18.59
CA VAL A 519 4.12 -11.04 -17.35
C VAL A 519 3.06 -9.93 -17.29
N TYR A 520 3.41 -8.71 -17.67
CA TYR A 520 2.45 -7.60 -17.75
C TYR A 520 1.32 -7.88 -18.75
N VAL A 521 1.65 -8.33 -19.97
CA VAL A 521 0.65 -8.64 -21.01
C VAL A 521 -0.27 -9.79 -20.57
N ASP A 522 0.31 -10.83 -19.98
CA ASP A 522 -0.45 -11.97 -19.45
C ASP A 522 -1.37 -11.54 -18.30
N SER A 523 -0.89 -10.69 -17.39
CA SER A 523 -1.68 -10.14 -16.31
C SER A 523 -2.87 -9.30 -16.81
N LYS A 524 -2.67 -8.48 -17.85
CA LYS A 524 -3.75 -7.73 -18.50
C LYS A 524 -4.77 -8.67 -19.14
N LYS A 525 -4.33 -9.75 -19.80
CA LYS A 525 -5.23 -10.75 -20.36
C LYS A 525 -6.06 -11.44 -19.26
N SER A 526 -5.41 -11.86 -18.17
CA SER A 526 -6.06 -12.50 -17.02
C SER A 526 -7.11 -11.60 -16.37
N LEU A 527 -6.83 -10.30 -16.26
CA LEU A 527 -7.75 -9.31 -15.70
C LEU A 527 -9.07 -9.22 -16.49
N TRP A 528 -8.99 -9.19 -17.82
CA TRP A 528 -10.15 -9.01 -18.69
C TRP A 528 -10.83 -10.33 -19.09
N THR A 529 -10.28 -11.48 -18.68
CA THR A 529 -10.90 -12.77 -18.91
C THR A 529 -12.04 -13.01 -17.94
N GLU A 530 -13.15 -13.58 -18.44
CA GLU A 530 -14.31 -14.00 -17.65
C GLU A 530 -14.41 -15.54 -17.58
N LEU A 531 -15.12 -16.06 -16.58
CA LEU A 531 -15.42 -17.50 -16.53
C LEU A 531 -16.22 -17.90 -17.78
N THR A 532 -15.76 -18.93 -18.49
CA THR A 532 -16.49 -19.40 -19.67
C THR A 532 -17.77 -20.14 -19.28
N PRO A 533 -18.85 -20.08 -20.09
CA PRO A 533 -20.08 -20.86 -19.83
C PRO A 533 -19.82 -22.36 -19.70
N ALA A 534 -18.88 -22.89 -20.49
CA ALA A 534 -18.47 -24.29 -20.44
C ALA A 534 -17.83 -24.62 -19.08
N PHE A 535 -16.94 -23.76 -18.57
CA PHE A 535 -16.35 -23.92 -17.24
C PHE A 535 -17.40 -23.89 -16.14
N ILE A 536 -18.29 -22.88 -16.14
CA ILE A 536 -19.35 -22.76 -15.12
C ILE A 536 -20.22 -24.01 -15.08
N THR A 537 -20.56 -24.56 -16.25
CA THR A 537 -21.38 -25.79 -16.37
C THR A 537 -20.64 -27.04 -15.92
N ALA A 538 -19.31 -27.06 -16.04
CA ALA A 538 -18.47 -28.18 -15.65
C ALA A 538 -18.21 -28.26 -14.13
N VAL A 539 -18.48 -27.19 -13.37
CA VAL A 539 -18.33 -27.21 -11.91
C VAL A 539 -19.36 -28.21 -11.31
N PRO A 540 -18.90 -29.26 -10.58
CA PRO A 540 -19.79 -30.28 -10.03
C PRO A 540 -20.84 -29.68 -9.09
N GLU A 541 -22.11 -30.07 -9.21
CA GLU A 541 -23.21 -29.54 -8.37
C GLU A 541 -23.23 -27.99 -8.30
N GLY A 542 -22.86 -27.34 -9.41
CA GLY A 542 -22.70 -25.90 -9.50
C GLY A 542 -24.02 -25.13 -9.41
N VAL A 543 -24.09 -24.15 -8.50
CA VAL A 543 -25.18 -23.16 -8.43
C VAL A 543 -24.64 -21.83 -8.91
N ARG A 544 -25.09 -21.40 -10.10
CA ARG A 544 -24.68 -20.14 -10.70
C ARG A 544 -25.27 -18.95 -9.94
N LEU A 545 -24.40 -18.03 -9.57
CA LEU A 545 -24.73 -16.75 -8.96
C LEU A 545 -24.07 -15.61 -9.77
N VAL A 546 -24.65 -14.42 -9.68
CA VAL A 546 -24.15 -13.20 -10.30
C VAL A 546 -24.14 -12.08 -9.26
N SER A 547 -23.11 -11.24 -9.29
CA SER A 547 -23.08 -10.03 -8.48
C SER A 547 -23.96 -8.94 -9.08
N LYS A 548 -23.94 -7.73 -8.53
CA LYS A 548 -24.61 -6.56 -9.12
C LYS A 548 -23.84 -5.95 -10.29
N SER A 549 -22.61 -6.40 -10.57
CA SER A 549 -21.86 -5.97 -11.75
C SER A 549 -22.56 -6.42 -13.04
N GLN A 550 -22.81 -5.49 -13.95
CA GLN A 550 -23.45 -5.73 -15.24
C GLN A 550 -22.47 -6.31 -16.26
N ASP A 551 -21.21 -5.90 -16.21
CA ASP A 551 -20.13 -6.39 -17.06
C ASP A 551 -18.76 -6.34 -16.37
N ARG A 552 -17.73 -6.82 -17.07
CA ARG A 552 -16.36 -6.86 -16.57
C ARG A 552 -15.76 -5.47 -16.33
N THR A 553 -16.16 -4.46 -17.11
CA THR A 553 -15.69 -3.09 -16.94
C THR A 553 -16.26 -2.48 -15.66
N GLU A 554 -17.57 -2.60 -15.42
CA GLU A 554 -18.19 -2.17 -14.17
C GLU A 554 -17.57 -2.91 -12.97
N TYR A 555 -17.39 -4.22 -13.06
CA TYR A 555 -16.75 -5.01 -12.00
C TYR A 555 -15.33 -4.53 -11.63
N ILE A 556 -14.53 -4.13 -12.63
CA ILE A 556 -13.16 -3.63 -12.39
C ILE A 556 -13.17 -2.22 -11.81
N LEU A 557 -14.03 -1.34 -12.31
CA LEU A 557 -14.05 0.08 -11.96
C LEU A 557 -14.89 0.40 -10.70
N HIS A 558 -15.84 -0.46 -10.35
CA HIS A 558 -16.79 -0.27 -9.25
C HIS A 558 -16.81 -1.53 -8.35
N PRO A 559 -15.82 -1.68 -7.43
CA PRO A 559 -15.71 -2.85 -6.57
C PRO A 559 -17.01 -3.20 -5.83
N GLU A 560 -17.77 -2.19 -5.39
CA GLU A 560 -19.00 -2.28 -4.60
C GLU A 560 -20.10 -3.11 -5.27
N THR A 561 -20.17 -3.10 -6.61
CA THR A 561 -21.17 -3.90 -7.34
C THR A 561 -20.80 -5.38 -7.32
N GLY A 562 -19.51 -5.69 -7.23
CA GLY A 562 -18.99 -7.05 -7.09
C GLY A 562 -19.07 -7.61 -5.67
N GLU A 563 -19.34 -6.78 -4.66
CA GLU A 563 -19.47 -7.20 -3.24
C GLU A 563 -20.87 -7.70 -2.87
N GLN A 564 -21.85 -7.52 -3.74
CA GLN A 564 -23.24 -7.83 -3.47
C GLN A 564 -23.82 -8.71 -4.58
N LEU A 565 -24.68 -9.66 -4.19
CA LEU A 565 -25.44 -10.45 -5.15
C LEU A 565 -26.54 -9.62 -5.81
N ASP A 566 -26.89 -9.99 -7.03
CA ASP A 566 -28.16 -9.58 -7.62
C ASP A 566 -29.36 -10.19 -6.88
N ALA A 567 -30.56 -9.71 -7.16
CA ALA A 567 -31.77 -10.15 -6.47
C ALA A 567 -32.05 -11.65 -6.70
N SER A 568 -31.84 -12.15 -7.92
CA SER A 568 -32.14 -13.53 -8.28
C SER A 568 -31.20 -14.54 -7.60
N SER A 569 -29.90 -14.22 -7.54
CA SER A 569 -28.90 -15.03 -6.84
C SER A 569 -29.14 -15.02 -5.33
N LEU A 570 -29.54 -13.88 -4.76
CA LEU A 570 -29.88 -13.80 -3.34
C LEU A 570 -31.09 -14.68 -2.99
N GLU A 571 -32.11 -14.72 -3.85
CA GLU A 571 -33.25 -15.62 -3.69
C GLU A 571 -32.84 -17.10 -3.82
N ALA A 572 -31.95 -17.43 -4.76
CA ALA A 572 -31.42 -18.79 -4.92
C ALA A 572 -30.68 -19.26 -3.65
N VAL A 573 -29.87 -18.39 -3.04
CA VAL A 573 -29.17 -18.67 -1.78
C VAL A 573 -30.16 -18.86 -0.61
N ARG A 574 -31.21 -18.04 -0.52
CA ARG A 574 -32.26 -18.19 0.50
C ARG A 574 -33.06 -19.48 0.33
N ALA A 575 -33.37 -19.85 -0.91
CA ALA A 575 -34.03 -21.11 -1.21
C ALA A 575 -33.14 -22.30 -0.83
N MET A 576 -31.83 -22.22 -1.11
CA MET A 576 -30.84 -23.23 -0.69
C MET A 576 -30.82 -23.38 0.83
N ARG A 577 -30.75 -22.29 1.59
CA ARG A 577 -30.84 -22.31 3.05
C ARG A 577 -32.07 -23.08 3.54
N ALA A 578 -33.23 -22.82 2.95
CA ALA A 578 -34.47 -23.52 3.32
C ALA A 578 -34.38 -25.04 3.05
N ARG A 579 -33.78 -25.46 1.92
CA ARG A 579 -33.56 -26.88 1.60
C ARG A 579 -32.55 -27.55 2.54
N HIS A 580 -31.47 -26.84 2.87
CA HIS A 580 -30.40 -27.34 3.72
C HIS A 580 -30.88 -27.57 5.16
N ALA A 581 -31.83 -26.76 5.65
CA ALA A 581 -32.42 -26.88 6.98
C ALA A 581 -31.36 -27.04 8.10
N GLY A 582 -30.25 -26.30 7.99
CA GLY A 582 -29.16 -26.31 8.98
C GLY A 582 -28.28 -27.56 8.99
N ARG A 583 -28.45 -28.48 8.04
CA ARG A 583 -27.71 -29.76 7.94
C ARG A 583 -26.21 -29.55 7.76
N TYR A 584 -25.82 -28.71 6.81
CA TYR A 584 -24.41 -28.50 6.44
C TYR A 584 -23.78 -27.38 7.25
N ASP A 585 -22.50 -27.49 7.57
CA ASP A 585 -21.76 -26.49 8.34
C ASP A 585 -20.59 -25.87 7.61
N VAL A 586 -20.33 -26.27 6.37
CA VAL A 586 -19.37 -25.61 5.48
C VAL A 586 -19.99 -25.47 4.08
N GLN A 587 -19.94 -24.27 3.51
CA GLN A 587 -20.33 -24.00 2.12
C GLN A 587 -19.08 -23.61 1.33
N LEU A 588 -18.92 -24.20 0.14
CA LEU A 588 -17.86 -23.86 -0.80
C LEU A 588 -18.39 -22.91 -1.88
N MET A 589 -17.62 -21.88 -2.18
CA MET A 589 -17.94 -20.86 -3.17
C MET A 589 -16.71 -20.57 -4.03
N VAL A 590 -16.92 -20.35 -5.32
CA VAL A 590 -15.88 -20.05 -6.30
C VAL A 590 -16.28 -18.79 -7.06
N SER A 591 -15.35 -17.86 -7.29
CA SER A 591 -15.54 -16.74 -8.20
C SER A 591 -14.30 -16.46 -9.04
N ASP A 592 -14.50 -15.85 -10.21
CA ASP A 592 -13.43 -15.31 -11.05
C ASP A 592 -12.49 -14.38 -10.29
N GLY A 593 -13.04 -13.49 -9.47
CA GLY A 593 -12.23 -12.43 -8.87
C GLY A 593 -11.59 -11.56 -9.95
N LEU A 594 -10.35 -11.13 -9.72
CA LEU A 594 -9.58 -10.33 -10.69
C LEU A 594 -8.77 -11.18 -11.68
N ASN A 595 -8.76 -12.51 -11.52
CA ASN A 595 -8.00 -13.42 -12.37
C ASN A 595 -8.79 -14.71 -12.64
N ALA A 596 -9.62 -14.69 -13.69
CA ALA A 596 -10.43 -15.85 -14.05
C ALA A 596 -9.58 -17.04 -14.53
N LEU A 597 -8.38 -16.81 -15.08
CA LEU A 597 -7.48 -17.88 -15.51
C LEU A 597 -6.96 -18.71 -14.34
N ALA A 598 -6.72 -18.09 -13.18
CA ALA A 598 -6.35 -18.82 -11.96
C ALA A 598 -7.38 -19.88 -11.55
N ILE A 599 -8.65 -19.66 -11.90
CA ILE A 599 -9.75 -20.56 -11.58
C ILE A 599 -9.96 -21.59 -12.70
N MET A 600 -9.78 -21.19 -13.96
CA MET A 600 -10.08 -22.00 -15.14
C MET A 600 -8.92 -22.87 -15.65
N ASP A 601 -7.68 -22.54 -15.28
CA ASP A 601 -6.52 -23.31 -15.71
C ASP A 601 -6.64 -24.79 -15.31
N GLU A 602 -6.25 -25.67 -16.22
CA GLU A 602 -6.32 -27.11 -16.02
C GLU A 602 -5.46 -27.53 -14.82
N GLY A 603 -6.02 -28.39 -13.96
CA GLY A 603 -5.33 -28.88 -12.75
C GLY A 603 -5.32 -27.92 -11.56
N GLN A 604 -5.97 -26.76 -11.64
CA GLN A 604 -6.05 -25.81 -10.53
C GLN A 604 -7.24 -26.08 -9.60
N LEU A 605 -8.45 -25.64 -9.99
CA LEU A 605 -9.61 -25.64 -9.09
C LEU A 605 -10.10 -27.05 -8.74
N ALA A 606 -10.22 -27.94 -9.73
CA ALA A 606 -10.83 -29.26 -9.49
C ALA A 606 -10.01 -30.10 -8.47
N PRO A 607 -8.68 -30.26 -8.61
CA PRO A 607 -7.88 -30.97 -7.60
C PRO A 607 -7.93 -30.31 -6.21
N TYR A 608 -8.00 -28.98 -6.15
CA TYR A 608 -8.18 -28.25 -4.89
C TYR A 608 -9.51 -28.61 -4.22
N LEU A 609 -10.63 -28.51 -4.93
CA LEU A 609 -11.96 -28.77 -4.38
C LEU A 609 -12.13 -30.24 -3.94
N GLU A 610 -11.61 -31.19 -4.71
CA GLU A 610 -11.63 -32.61 -4.37
C GLU A 610 -10.86 -32.88 -3.06
N THR A 611 -9.62 -32.39 -2.98
CA THR A 611 -8.77 -32.55 -1.80
C THR A 611 -9.38 -31.84 -0.59
N LEU A 612 -9.88 -30.62 -0.77
CA LEU A 612 -10.50 -29.82 0.29
C LEU A 612 -11.73 -30.53 0.86
N ARG A 613 -12.63 -31.03 -0.01
CA ARG A 613 -13.84 -31.73 0.43
C ARG A 613 -13.51 -33.01 1.20
N ALA A 614 -12.55 -33.80 0.71
CA ALA A 614 -12.09 -35.00 1.40
C ALA A 614 -11.50 -34.67 2.78
N ALA A 615 -10.67 -33.63 2.87
CA ALA A 615 -10.06 -33.19 4.11
C ALA A 615 -11.09 -32.64 5.12
N LEU A 616 -12.10 -31.88 4.65
CA LEU A 616 -13.20 -31.39 5.49
C LEU A 616 -14.00 -32.54 6.12
N ILE A 617 -14.34 -33.56 5.32
CA ILE A 617 -15.07 -34.75 5.80
C ILE A 617 -14.21 -35.52 6.82
N ALA A 618 -12.94 -35.73 6.52
CA ALA A 618 -12.00 -36.39 7.44
C ALA A 618 -11.83 -35.63 8.76
N ALA A 619 -11.94 -34.30 8.73
CA ALA A 619 -11.89 -33.43 9.90
C ALA A 619 -13.24 -33.30 10.65
N GLY A 620 -14.28 -34.03 10.23
CA GLY A 620 -15.59 -34.07 10.90
C GLY A 620 -16.56 -32.93 10.53
N TYR A 621 -16.26 -32.16 9.48
CA TYR A 621 -17.20 -31.17 8.93
C TYR A 621 -18.20 -31.84 7.97
N GLN A 622 -19.34 -31.17 7.77
CA GLN A 622 -20.39 -31.57 6.85
C GLN A 622 -20.51 -30.52 5.73
N PRO A 623 -19.68 -30.60 4.67
CA PRO A 623 -19.74 -29.65 3.57
C PRO A 623 -21.02 -29.86 2.75
N ALA A 624 -21.66 -28.76 2.32
CA ALA A 624 -22.78 -28.81 1.39
C ALA A 624 -22.36 -29.44 0.05
N PRO A 625 -23.24 -30.22 -0.62
CA PRO A 625 -22.91 -30.84 -1.89
C PRO A 625 -22.72 -29.79 -3.00
N GLU A 626 -23.48 -28.69 -2.98
CA GLU A 626 -23.41 -27.65 -4.00
C GLU A 626 -22.12 -26.82 -3.91
N HIS A 627 -21.57 -26.44 -5.08
CA HIS A 627 -20.56 -25.38 -5.19
C HIS A 627 -21.24 -24.11 -5.71
N LEU A 628 -21.15 -23.01 -4.96
CA LEU A 628 -21.65 -21.72 -5.45
C LEU A 628 -20.64 -21.16 -6.45
N VAL A 629 -21.07 -20.81 -7.67
CA VAL A 629 -20.20 -20.23 -8.70
C VAL A 629 -20.66 -18.80 -8.97
N LEU A 630 -19.95 -17.83 -8.41
CA LEU A 630 -20.26 -16.41 -8.55
C LEU A 630 -19.44 -15.78 -9.67
N THR A 631 -20.14 -15.23 -10.67
CA THR A 631 -19.53 -14.36 -11.69
C THR A 631 -19.36 -12.94 -11.15
N SER A 632 -18.21 -12.32 -11.40
CA SER A 632 -17.85 -10.96 -10.96
C SER A 632 -17.94 -10.76 -9.45
N GLY A 633 -17.36 -11.70 -8.70
CA GLY A 633 -17.41 -11.69 -7.23
C GLY A 633 -16.17 -11.10 -6.57
N ARG A 634 -16.37 -10.15 -5.64
CA ARG A 634 -15.35 -9.72 -4.65
C ARG A 634 -15.45 -10.56 -3.38
N VAL A 635 -14.40 -10.54 -2.54
CA VAL A 635 -14.35 -11.30 -1.27
C VAL A 635 -15.56 -11.01 -0.37
N ARG A 636 -15.97 -9.74 -0.24
CA ARG A 636 -17.13 -9.34 0.57
C ARG A 636 -18.44 -9.97 0.10
N ALA A 637 -18.57 -10.37 -1.18
CA ALA A 637 -19.73 -11.12 -1.65
C ALA A 637 -19.85 -12.48 -0.95
N GLY A 638 -18.73 -13.11 -0.61
CA GLY A 638 -18.71 -14.30 0.25
C GLY A 638 -19.36 -14.01 1.60
N TYR A 639 -19.00 -12.92 2.28
CA TYR A 639 -19.61 -12.56 3.58
C TYR A 639 -21.12 -12.39 3.47
N ARG A 640 -21.60 -11.71 2.42
CA ARG A 640 -23.05 -11.52 2.16
C ARG A 640 -23.76 -12.84 1.85
N VAL A 641 -23.11 -13.75 1.13
CA VAL A 641 -23.60 -15.11 0.89
C VAL A 641 -23.71 -15.89 2.21
N GLY A 642 -22.69 -15.83 3.06
CA GLY A 642 -22.69 -16.46 4.38
C GLY A 642 -23.81 -15.93 5.28
N GLU A 643 -24.02 -14.61 5.33
CA GLU A 643 -25.14 -13.99 6.04
C GLU A 643 -26.50 -14.50 5.52
N ALA A 644 -26.67 -14.57 4.19
CA ALA A 644 -27.91 -15.06 3.59
C ALA A 644 -28.17 -16.56 3.88
N LEU A 645 -27.11 -17.38 3.91
CA LEU A 645 -27.17 -18.82 4.18
C LEU A 645 -27.42 -19.13 5.66
N TYR A 646 -26.80 -18.39 6.57
CA TYR A 646 -26.65 -18.80 7.97
C TYR A 646 -27.34 -17.91 9.00
N ALA A 647 -27.81 -16.71 8.64
CA ALA A 647 -28.53 -15.84 9.58
C ALA A 647 -29.77 -16.53 10.15
N GLY A 648 -30.08 -16.42 11.44
CA GLY A 648 -31.32 -16.95 12.04
C GLY A 648 -31.46 -18.47 12.02
N MET A 649 -30.35 -19.21 12.05
CA MET A 649 -30.39 -20.65 12.36
C MET A 649 -30.67 -20.90 13.85
N GLU A 650 -31.33 -22.02 14.16
CA GLU A 650 -31.78 -22.36 15.52
C GLU A 650 -30.64 -22.46 16.53
N ASP A 651 -29.51 -23.04 16.14
CA ASP A 651 -28.30 -23.10 16.96
C ASP A 651 -27.37 -21.92 16.64
N ALA A 652 -27.63 -20.79 17.29
CA ALA A 652 -26.89 -19.55 17.10
C ALA A 652 -25.45 -19.61 17.63
N ALA A 653 -25.11 -20.57 18.49
CA ALA A 653 -23.76 -20.73 19.03
C ALA A 653 -22.85 -21.52 18.07
N ARG A 654 -23.43 -22.43 17.28
CA ARG A 654 -22.66 -23.25 16.33
C ARG A 654 -22.00 -22.40 15.24
N HIS A 655 -20.72 -22.68 15.02
CA HIS A 655 -19.92 -22.08 13.96
C HIS A 655 -20.24 -22.70 12.60
N ARG A 656 -20.27 -21.85 11.57
CA ARG A 656 -20.63 -22.21 10.20
C ARG A 656 -19.65 -21.56 9.24
N GLY A 657 -19.03 -22.37 8.40
CA GLY A 657 -17.98 -21.95 7.48
C GLY A 657 -18.51 -21.58 6.10
N LEU A 658 -17.94 -20.53 5.53
CA LEU A 658 -17.91 -20.31 4.10
C LEU A 658 -16.44 -20.26 3.67
N ILE A 659 -16.09 -21.09 2.68
CA ILE A 659 -14.78 -21.04 2.02
C ILE A 659 -15.01 -20.48 0.62
N HIS A 660 -14.48 -19.28 0.38
CA HIS A 660 -14.60 -18.57 -0.89
C HIS A 660 -13.26 -18.61 -1.64
N VAL A 661 -13.22 -19.43 -2.68
CA VAL A 661 -12.12 -19.54 -3.64
C VAL A 661 -12.27 -18.46 -4.70
N ILE A 662 -11.26 -17.61 -4.88
CA ILE A 662 -11.36 -16.42 -5.71
C ILE A 662 -10.04 -16.11 -6.40
N GLY A 663 -10.08 -15.81 -7.71
CA GLY A 663 -8.90 -15.40 -8.47
C GLY A 663 -8.33 -14.08 -7.93
N GLU A 664 -7.03 -14.07 -7.64
CA GLU A 664 -6.33 -12.94 -7.04
C GLU A 664 -6.11 -11.80 -8.04
N ARG A 665 -5.52 -10.70 -7.56
CA ARG A 665 -4.98 -9.67 -8.46
C ARG A 665 -3.84 -10.30 -9.28
N PRO A 666 -3.90 -10.29 -10.62
CA PRO A 666 -2.78 -10.78 -11.43
C PRO A 666 -1.56 -9.88 -11.24
N GLY A 667 -0.36 -10.40 -11.48
CA GLY A 667 0.88 -9.61 -11.46
C GLY A 667 2.10 -10.37 -11.01
N THR A 668 1.94 -11.38 -10.18
CA THR A 668 3.06 -12.17 -9.62
C THR A 668 3.78 -13.05 -10.64
N GLY A 669 3.35 -13.07 -11.90
CA GLY A 669 3.80 -14.03 -12.92
C GLY A 669 3.10 -15.39 -12.83
N HIS A 670 2.17 -15.55 -11.89
CA HIS A 670 1.41 -16.75 -11.65
C HIS A 670 -0.10 -16.48 -11.77
N HIS A 671 -0.85 -17.48 -12.24
CA HIS A 671 -2.32 -17.46 -12.20
C HIS A 671 -2.80 -17.96 -10.84
N THR A 672 -2.77 -17.08 -9.83
CA THR A 672 -3.07 -17.43 -8.44
C THR A 672 -4.52 -17.19 -8.04
N PHE A 673 -5.05 -18.09 -7.22
CA PHE A 673 -6.28 -17.89 -6.47
C PHE A 673 -6.03 -17.96 -4.97
N SER A 674 -6.95 -17.39 -4.21
CA SER A 674 -6.98 -17.42 -2.75
C SER A 674 -8.20 -18.18 -2.25
N ALA A 675 -8.10 -18.77 -1.06
CA ALA A 675 -9.22 -19.34 -0.31
C ALA A 675 -9.47 -18.53 0.98
N TYR A 676 -10.54 -17.75 1.00
CA TYR A 676 -10.98 -16.99 2.17
C TYR A 676 -11.89 -17.84 3.05
N ILE A 677 -11.50 -18.01 4.32
CA ILE A 677 -12.12 -18.93 5.27
C ILE A 677 -12.79 -18.11 6.36
N THR A 678 -14.12 -18.12 6.38
CA THR A 678 -14.93 -17.32 7.31
C THR A 678 -15.85 -18.24 8.07
N ALA A 679 -15.67 -18.36 9.38
CA ALA A 679 -16.45 -19.32 10.18
C ALA A 679 -16.89 -18.82 11.57
N PRO A 680 -17.57 -17.66 11.70
CA PRO A 680 -18.12 -17.23 12.96
C PRO A 680 -19.38 -18.04 13.35
N SER A 681 -19.91 -17.75 14.54
CA SER A 681 -21.15 -18.36 15.05
C SER A 681 -22.39 -17.88 14.28
N GLY A 682 -23.47 -18.66 14.30
CA GLY A 682 -24.76 -18.28 13.72
C GLY A 682 -25.29 -16.92 14.23
N ALA A 683 -25.02 -16.58 15.49
CA ALA A 683 -25.38 -15.28 16.09
C ALA A 683 -24.67 -14.10 15.40
N VAL A 684 -23.41 -14.28 14.99
CA VAL A 684 -22.65 -13.26 14.28
C VAL A 684 -23.09 -13.20 12.82
N TRP A 685 -23.31 -14.35 12.16
CA TRP A 685 -23.92 -14.39 10.82
C TRP A 685 -25.29 -13.71 10.75
N SER A 686 -26.00 -13.64 11.87
CA SER A 686 -27.32 -12.98 11.98
C SER A 686 -27.24 -11.46 12.16
N GLN A 687 -26.04 -10.87 12.23
CA GLN A 687 -25.83 -9.44 12.35
C GLN A 687 -25.33 -8.90 11.00
N PRO A 688 -26.22 -8.29 10.18
CA PRO A 688 -25.85 -7.79 8.88
C PRO A 688 -24.69 -6.79 8.97
N GLY A 689 -23.68 -6.97 8.12
CA GLY A 689 -22.53 -6.06 8.06
C GLY A 689 -21.43 -6.36 9.07
N LYS A 690 -21.64 -7.28 10.02
CA LYS A 690 -20.66 -7.55 11.07
C LYS A 690 -19.53 -8.48 10.64
N VAL A 691 -19.78 -9.34 9.64
CA VAL A 691 -18.76 -10.24 9.11
C VAL A 691 -17.91 -9.51 8.08
N ASP A 692 -16.61 -9.44 8.35
CA ASP A 692 -15.63 -8.75 7.52
C ASP A 692 -14.24 -9.43 7.61
N HIS A 693 -13.25 -8.83 6.95
CA HIS A 693 -11.89 -9.32 6.83
C HIS A 693 -11.21 -9.59 8.19
N ASN A 694 -11.51 -8.80 9.23
CA ASN A 694 -10.89 -8.91 10.56
C ASN A 694 -11.11 -10.27 11.25
N ILE A 695 -12.17 -11.01 10.89
CA ILE A 695 -12.47 -12.35 11.43
C ILE A 695 -12.31 -13.46 10.38
N THR A 696 -11.69 -13.15 9.25
CA THR A 696 -11.42 -14.09 8.16
C THR A 696 -9.97 -14.58 8.22
N ARG A 697 -9.70 -15.79 7.73
CA ARG A 697 -8.35 -16.29 7.43
C ARG A 697 -8.21 -16.56 5.94
N VAL A 698 -7.00 -16.52 5.42
CA VAL A 698 -6.75 -16.69 3.98
C VAL A 698 -5.61 -17.66 3.75
N VAL A 699 -5.76 -18.50 2.73
CA VAL A 699 -4.64 -19.16 2.06
C VAL A 699 -4.51 -18.51 0.69
N SER A 700 -3.38 -17.88 0.39
CA SER A 700 -3.14 -17.12 -0.83
C SER A 700 -2.01 -17.70 -1.68
N GLY A 701 -1.85 -17.19 -2.89
CA GLY A 701 -0.79 -17.59 -3.82
C GLY A 701 -0.96 -19.00 -4.38
N VAL A 702 -2.19 -19.54 -4.37
CA VAL A 702 -2.45 -20.91 -4.80
C VAL A 702 -2.39 -21.00 -6.31
N ALA A 703 -1.40 -21.72 -6.83
CA ALA A 703 -1.22 -22.01 -8.25
C ALA A 703 -0.33 -23.25 -8.45
N LEU A 704 -0.44 -23.91 -9.60
CA LEU A 704 0.46 -25.03 -9.95
C LEU A 704 1.94 -24.63 -10.03
N THR A 705 2.21 -23.35 -10.28
CA THR A 705 3.55 -22.78 -10.42
C THR A 705 4.02 -22.02 -9.17
N ALA A 706 3.19 -21.97 -8.11
CA ALA A 706 3.51 -21.32 -6.85
C ALA A 706 3.11 -22.24 -5.67
N TYR A 707 2.12 -21.89 -4.85
CA TYR A 707 1.66 -22.77 -3.78
C TYR A 707 0.69 -23.83 -4.33
N ALA A 708 1.18 -25.07 -4.46
CA ALA A 708 0.43 -26.13 -5.13
C ALA A 708 -0.98 -26.36 -4.51
N PRO A 709 -2.03 -26.49 -5.34
CA PRO A 709 -3.40 -26.66 -4.86
C PRO A 709 -3.60 -27.83 -3.88
N SER A 710 -2.88 -28.94 -4.09
CA SER A 710 -2.91 -30.13 -3.22
C SER A 710 -2.35 -29.87 -1.82
N LEU A 711 -1.45 -28.90 -1.66
CA LEU A 711 -0.89 -28.50 -0.37
C LEU A 711 -1.75 -27.42 0.31
N ALA A 712 -2.33 -26.52 -0.48
CA ALA A 712 -3.18 -25.44 0.01
C ALA A 712 -4.52 -25.94 0.60
N ALA A 713 -5.08 -27.03 0.07
CA ALA A 713 -6.36 -27.56 0.53
C ALA A 713 -6.32 -28.07 1.99
N PRO A 714 -5.36 -28.91 2.43
CA PRO A 714 -5.21 -29.28 3.84
C PRO A 714 -4.99 -28.08 4.76
N GLU A 715 -4.20 -27.10 4.32
CA GLU A 715 -3.93 -25.87 5.09
C GLU A 715 -5.21 -25.05 5.30
N THR A 716 -6.06 -24.98 4.29
CA THR A 716 -7.39 -24.35 4.38
C THR A 716 -8.23 -24.99 5.50
N VAL A 717 -8.20 -26.33 5.62
CA VAL A 717 -8.92 -27.05 6.69
C VAL A 717 -8.28 -26.80 8.07
N ARG A 718 -6.95 -26.77 8.15
CA ARG A 718 -6.23 -26.46 9.40
C ARG A 718 -6.63 -25.08 9.95
N LEU A 719 -6.70 -24.07 9.08
CA LEU A 719 -7.15 -22.72 9.46
C LEU A 719 -8.63 -22.71 9.84
N LEU A 720 -9.49 -23.47 9.14
CA LEU A 720 -10.90 -23.62 9.54
C LEU A 720 -11.03 -24.24 10.94
N GLN A 721 -10.23 -25.24 11.28
CA GLN A 721 -10.24 -25.86 12.61
C GLN A 721 -9.88 -24.90 13.74
N GLN A 722 -9.03 -23.91 13.47
CA GLN A 722 -8.72 -22.84 14.43
C GLN A 722 -9.91 -21.90 14.64
N LEU A 723 -10.65 -21.59 13.57
CA LEU A 723 -11.80 -20.69 13.63
C LEU A 723 -13.08 -21.35 14.17
N ALA A 724 -13.26 -22.63 13.85
CA ALA A 724 -14.47 -23.40 14.13
C ALA A 724 -14.10 -24.84 14.53
N PRO A 725 -13.49 -25.03 15.72
CA PRO A 725 -13.03 -26.34 16.16
C PRO A 725 -14.20 -27.32 16.28
N ARG A 726 -13.97 -28.57 15.87
CA ARG A 726 -14.88 -29.68 16.14
C ARG A 726 -14.37 -30.39 17.39
N GLY A 727 -15.26 -30.57 18.38
CA GLY A 727 -14.95 -31.42 19.52
C GLY A 727 -14.63 -32.83 19.03
N GLY A 728 -13.55 -33.42 19.55
CA GLY A 728 -13.15 -34.80 19.27
C GLY A 728 -14.12 -35.82 19.85
#